data_AF-A0A0D1ZZ45-F1
#
_entry.id   AF-A0A0D1ZZ45-F1
#
_cell.length_a   1.000
_cell.length_b   1.000
_cell.length_c   1.000
_cell.angle_alpha   90.00
_cell.angle_beta   90.00
_cell.angle_gamma   90.00
#
_symmetry.space_group_name_H-M   'P 1'
#
loop_
_entity.id
_entity.type
_entity.pdbx_description
1 polymer ?
#
loop_
_entity_poly.entity_id
_entity_poly.type
_entity_poly.pdbx_seq_one_letter_code
_entity_poly.pdbx_strand_id
1 'polypeptide(L)'
;MAASAADDVSVGSTNTKVRLRVQGLRRLTSNTPDDTEADDTSEETILLPSHLPVSALWDKLKELDYDPPDVLYRNGKAWRPGCTKTAFKEFEKITVVEDHLCDPSKSIHVDDRLIAYTNRRFGQPIQFNIDENTSNVYGIKVDSLKDSRGLEITFHRTVRMPDDEKIHQLPGSLGAFPLHSVAAYSDKLPDAIVQEGGVFMPMWQREALWVSLEAPYGRHYALRFSLGRINAVSGLQMDETKEVPGDIESAQDYVVVPGQEWLDGICVASGIVRQFVAMPLGSGYTVEGQKTGKEKHGGLQIEVIPSFEVKLRSWVTDQNECLGVEELLDRLVSVHIDEFKTPRELGLEVGATIRLYPAEAFEHVPSTLLDMADGGGIEENGPQFTSTYTLGWRTSSSLMLRPTRSEDTMFLADSSDGVEDTMLLADSSHDYSLGLDVAGGFLETVQASTTLARAQTLMGVSDLHMASEFLEGELLTPGSRKHEILQAEREPKITTKDLKAMGLAAGGKLVQDIYRDHNPAHIWNTEAARIVHVHILDPASCEAVTHVVPPPPPIDAMGYIEEGGAFFVVEEQPENRVEGGDFDNVESVSAVDKGKGVRTEPSLDPNQPTQCKCGIRLCDCVVRPCDHQFCNVCVREIDPSSITGAFTSVEPQSRDKWFCPTCKTAVSYVAGFSAPMNLPGEDSVKVRVPVNVLEVKDGRVAFKSIQRSRL
;
A
#
# COMPACT_ATOMS: atom_id res chain seq x y z
N MET A 1 -10.75 40.52 42.39
CA MET A 1 -12.16 40.86 42.70
C MET A 1 -12.80 41.29 41.39
N ALA A 2 -13.96 40.79 40.97
CA ALA A 2 -14.72 39.65 41.49
C ALA A 2 -14.34 38.34 40.75
N ALA A 3 -14.93 37.21 41.16
CA ALA A 3 -14.90 35.96 40.41
C ALA A 3 -16.36 35.50 40.23
N SER A 4 -16.69 34.98 39.05
CA SER A 4 -17.98 34.35 38.74
C SER A 4 -17.78 32.85 38.55
N ALA A 5 -18.75 32.05 39.00
CA ALA A 5 -18.63 30.60 39.09
C ALA A 5 -18.22 29.93 37.78
N ALA A 6 -17.28 28.99 37.88
CA ALA A 6 -17.35 27.78 37.09
C ALA A 6 -18.14 26.76 37.91
N ASP A 7 -19.18 26.16 37.33
CA ASP A 7 -19.93 25.10 37.98
C ASP A 7 -19.11 23.81 37.96
N ASP A 8 -18.33 23.63 39.03
CA ASP A 8 -17.58 22.41 39.31
C ASP A 8 -18.55 21.27 39.65
N VAL A 9 -18.97 20.52 38.62
CA VAL A 9 -19.81 19.32 38.76
C VAL A 9 -18.98 18.21 39.40
N SER A 10 -18.78 18.34 40.69
CA SER A 10 -18.08 17.37 41.52
C SER A 10 -18.70 15.99 41.32
N VAL A 11 -17.88 14.98 41.05
CA VAL A 11 -18.32 13.58 40.95
C VAL A 11 -18.74 13.10 42.34
N GLY A 12 -19.99 13.40 42.69
CA GLY A 12 -20.60 13.01 43.95
C GLY A 12 -20.67 11.51 44.04
N SER A 13 -19.81 10.91 44.87
CA SER A 13 -19.76 9.46 45.08
C SER A 13 -21.10 8.94 45.57
N THR A 14 -21.88 8.37 44.66
CA THR A 14 -23.20 7.82 44.91
C THR A 14 -23.06 6.51 45.69
N ASN A 15 -23.00 6.63 47.02
CA ASN A 15 -23.05 5.52 47.97
C ASN A 15 -24.47 4.89 48.06
N THR A 16 -25.16 4.87 46.92
CA THR A 16 -26.51 4.35 46.72
C THR A 16 -26.45 2.83 46.76
N LYS A 17 -27.11 2.22 47.72
CA LYS A 17 -27.26 0.76 47.80
C LYS A 17 -28.60 0.36 47.19
N VAL A 18 -28.59 -0.72 46.43
CA VAL A 18 -29.80 -1.35 45.89
C VAL A 18 -30.20 -2.49 46.81
N ARG A 19 -31.49 -2.57 47.16
CA ARG A 19 -32.10 -3.70 47.86
C ARG A 19 -32.63 -4.71 46.83
N LEU A 20 -32.10 -5.93 46.83
CA LEU A 20 -32.47 -7.01 45.92
C LEU A 20 -33.08 -8.16 46.73
N ARG A 21 -34.31 -8.58 46.40
CA ARG A 21 -34.96 -9.76 46.99
C ARG A 21 -34.80 -10.95 46.06
N VAL A 22 -34.23 -12.04 46.53
CA VAL A 22 -34.03 -13.24 45.70
C VAL A 22 -34.75 -14.43 46.35
N GLN A 23 -35.66 -15.04 45.60
CA GLN A 23 -36.49 -16.15 46.06
C GLN A 23 -36.04 -17.49 45.45
N GLY A 24 -36.29 -18.58 46.18
CA GLY A 24 -35.92 -19.93 45.79
C GLY A 24 -34.48 -20.31 46.14
N LEU A 25 -33.81 -19.53 47.00
CA LEU A 25 -32.41 -19.75 47.33
C LEU A 25 -32.21 -21.02 48.15
N ARG A 26 -31.29 -21.87 47.68
CA ARG A 26 -30.89 -23.13 48.32
C ARG A 26 -29.70 -22.91 49.23
N ARG A 27 -29.83 -23.25 50.51
CA ARG A 27 -28.75 -23.07 51.50
C ARG A 27 -27.82 -24.27 51.56
N LEU A 28 -26.51 -24.02 51.63
CA LEU A 28 -25.46 -25.03 51.76
C LEU A 28 -25.41 -25.53 53.21
N THR A 29 -26.32 -26.44 53.57
CA THR A 29 -26.37 -27.04 54.91
C THR A 29 -25.12 -27.88 55.18
N SER A 30 -24.48 -27.64 56.34
CA SER A 30 -23.25 -28.33 56.71
C SER A 30 -23.51 -29.79 57.12
N ASN A 31 -23.19 -30.72 56.22
CA ASN A 31 -23.04 -32.16 56.45
C ASN A 31 -24.30 -32.96 56.89
N THR A 32 -25.17 -33.31 55.94
CA THR A 32 -25.79 -34.65 55.87
C THR A 32 -26.06 -35.04 54.42
N PRO A 33 -25.49 -36.16 53.91
CA PRO A 33 -25.90 -36.76 52.65
C PRO A 33 -27.02 -37.77 52.89
N ASP A 34 -28.27 -37.31 52.90
CA ASP A 34 -29.46 -38.18 52.85
C ASP A 34 -30.52 -37.51 51.97
N ASP A 35 -31.01 -38.22 50.97
CA ASP A 35 -31.91 -37.69 49.94
C ASP A 35 -33.36 -37.70 50.46
N THR A 36 -33.82 -36.60 51.06
CA THR A 36 -35.27 -36.39 51.27
C THR A 36 -35.67 -34.91 51.31
N GLU A 37 -36.83 -34.65 50.73
CA GLU A 37 -37.49 -33.36 50.49
C GLU A 37 -37.28 -32.28 51.58
N ALA A 38 -36.38 -31.35 51.32
CA ALA A 38 -36.25 -30.08 52.03
C ALA A 38 -36.06 -28.93 51.02
N ASP A 39 -37.12 -28.60 50.28
CA ASP A 39 -37.17 -27.43 49.38
C ASP A 39 -37.37 -26.14 50.21
N ASP A 40 -36.44 -25.89 51.14
CA ASP A 40 -36.38 -24.72 52.02
C ASP A 40 -35.97 -23.49 51.20
N THR A 41 -36.93 -23.07 50.36
CA THR A 41 -36.81 -22.05 49.31
C THR A 41 -36.80 -20.65 49.89
N SER A 42 -35.73 -20.37 50.64
CA SER A 42 -35.53 -19.12 51.35
C SER A 42 -35.62 -17.90 50.42
N GLU A 43 -36.16 -16.81 50.98
CA GLU A 43 -36.09 -15.47 50.41
C GLU A 43 -35.06 -14.66 51.19
N GLU A 44 -34.03 -14.18 50.51
CA GLU A 44 -32.97 -13.34 51.11
C GLU A 44 -33.04 -11.92 50.55
N THR A 45 -32.75 -10.93 51.39
CA THR A 45 -32.82 -9.49 51.03
C THR A 45 -31.43 -8.87 51.10
N ILE A 46 -30.76 -8.82 49.94
CA ILE A 46 -29.36 -8.41 49.83
C ILE A 46 -29.26 -6.91 49.54
N LEU A 47 -28.44 -6.19 50.30
CA LEU A 47 -28.06 -4.79 50.01
C LEU A 47 -26.61 -4.70 49.54
N LEU A 48 -26.40 -4.23 48.31
CA LEU A 48 -25.10 -4.00 47.70
C LEU A 48 -25.03 -2.61 47.04
N PRO A 49 -23.84 -2.00 46.90
CA PRO A 49 -23.68 -0.75 46.14
C PRO A 49 -24.15 -0.90 44.68
N SER A 50 -24.86 0.10 44.18
CA SER A 50 -25.56 0.07 42.88
C SER A 50 -24.64 -0.17 41.67
N HIS A 51 -23.41 0.34 41.75
CA HIS A 51 -22.41 0.31 40.68
C HIS A 51 -21.66 -1.01 40.54
N LEU A 52 -21.83 -1.97 41.46
CA LEU A 52 -21.15 -3.26 41.35
C LEU A 52 -21.70 -4.08 40.16
N PRO A 53 -20.88 -4.93 39.52
CA PRO A 53 -21.34 -5.81 38.45
C PRO A 53 -22.28 -6.90 38.98
N VAL A 54 -23.12 -7.46 38.09
CA VAL A 54 -24.07 -8.56 38.41
C VAL A 54 -23.42 -9.70 39.20
N SER A 55 -22.16 -10.06 38.91
CA SER A 55 -21.44 -11.14 39.59
C SER A 55 -21.29 -10.91 41.10
N ALA A 56 -21.24 -9.66 41.58
CA ALA A 56 -21.11 -9.35 43.00
C ALA A 56 -22.30 -9.85 43.84
N LEU A 57 -23.49 -10.00 43.25
CA LEU A 57 -24.63 -10.64 43.90
C LEU A 57 -24.40 -12.16 44.08
N TRP A 58 -23.82 -12.83 43.08
CA TRP A 58 -23.47 -14.25 43.16
C TRP A 58 -22.35 -14.52 44.15
N ASP A 59 -21.36 -13.65 44.22
CA ASP A 59 -20.31 -13.75 45.22
C ASP A 59 -20.86 -13.47 46.63
N LYS A 60 -21.79 -12.52 46.76
CA LYS A 60 -22.46 -12.26 48.04
C LYS A 60 -23.39 -13.39 48.49
N LEU A 61 -24.00 -14.14 47.57
CA LEU A 61 -24.77 -15.35 47.89
C LEU A 61 -23.87 -16.46 48.47
N LYS A 62 -22.68 -16.67 47.89
CA LYS A 62 -21.68 -17.62 48.43
C LYS A 62 -21.20 -17.22 49.82
N GLU A 63 -20.99 -15.93 50.08
CA GLU A 63 -20.63 -15.40 51.41
C GLU A 63 -21.73 -15.61 52.49
N LEU A 64 -22.96 -15.93 52.09
CA LEU A 64 -24.11 -16.14 52.97
C LEU A 64 -24.48 -17.64 53.09
N ASP A 65 -23.58 -18.53 52.65
CA ASP A 65 -23.75 -19.98 52.56
C ASP A 65 -24.93 -20.42 51.68
N TYR A 66 -25.17 -19.73 50.56
CA TYR A 66 -26.12 -20.15 49.52
C TYR A 66 -25.44 -20.79 48.31
N ASP A 67 -26.08 -21.80 47.73
CA ASP A 67 -25.72 -22.38 46.43
C ASP A 67 -26.12 -21.38 45.33
N PRO A 68 -25.17 -20.84 44.55
CA PRO A 68 -25.46 -19.80 43.56
C PRO A 68 -26.30 -20.35 42.40
N PRO A 69 -27.45 -19.74 42.06
CA PRO A 69 -28.32 -20.21 40.98
C PRO A 69 -27.73 -19.95 39.59
N ASP A 70 -28.13 -20.73 38.59
CA ASP A 70 -27.65 -20.58 37.20
C ASP A 70 -28.14 -19.28 36.53
N VAL A 71 -29.32 -18.81 36.95
CA VAL A 71 -30.02 -17.62 36.43
C VAL A 71 -30.90 -17.02 37.54
N LEU A 72 -31.03 -15.69 37.51
CA LEU A 72 -32.11 -14.96 38.17
C LEU A 72 -33.03 -14.33 37.11
N TYR A 73 -34.34 -14.46 37.28
CA TYR A 73 -35.35 -13.88 36.39
C TYR A 73 -36.13 -12.76 37.07
N ARG A 74 -36.37 -11.67 36.34
CA ARG A 74 -37.28 -10.57 36.72
C ARG A 74 -37.86 -9.93 35.46
N ASN A 75 -39.17 -9.68 35.44
CA ASN A 75 -39.88 -9.06 34.30
C ASN A 75 -39.60 -9.74 32.93
N GLY A 76 -39.43 -11.08 32.91
CA GLY A 76 -39.06 -11.85 31.71
C GLY A 76 -37.58 -11.78 31.32
N LYS A 77 -36.79 -10.86 31.91
CA LYS A 77 -35.36 -10.70 31.66
C LYS A 77 -34.55 -11.67 32.53
N ALA A 78 -33.58 -12.34 31.90
CA ALA A 78 -32.65 -13.26 32.53
C ALA A 78 -31.34 -12.56 32.93
N TRP A 79 -30.82 -12.88 34.11
CA TRP A 79 -29.57 -12.32 34.65
C TRP A 79 -28.65 -13.45 35.11
N ARG A 80 -27.34 -13.34 34.79
CA ARG A 80 -26.28 -14.30 35.10
C ARG A 80 -24.97 -13.57 35.44
N PRO A 81 -24.00 -14.22 36.10
CA PRO A 81 -22.64 -13.69 36.21
C PRO A 81 -22.06 -13.41 34.83
N GLY A 82 -21.40 -12.25 34.66
CA GLY A 82 -20.82 -11.85 33.38
C GLY A 82 -21.80 -11.28 32.35
N CYS A 83 -23.09 -11.12 32.66
CA CYS A 83 -24.01 -10.38 31.78
C CYS A 83 -23.49 -8.97 31.50
N THR A 84 -23.27 -8.64 30.23
CA THR A 84 -22.91 -7.30 29.75
C THR A 84 -24.15 -6.51 29.30
N LYS A 85 -23.98 -5.20 29.12
CA LYS A 85 -24.90 -4.31 28.42
C LYS A 85 -24.11 -3.49 27.41
N THR A 86 -24.78 -3.00 26.37
CA THR A 86 -24.20 -1.99 25.48
C THR A 86 -24.22 -0.63 26.18
N ALA A 87 -23.08 0.06 26.20
CA ALA A 87 -22.93 1.44 26.64
C ALA A 87 -22.31 2.28 25.53
N PHE A 88 -22.40 3.60 25.66
CA PHE A 88 -21.74 4.55 24.77
C PHE A 88 -20.30 4.78 25.22
N LYS A 89 -19.38 4.92 24.27
CA LYS A 89 -18.09 5.58 24.52
C LYS A 89 -18.31 7.10 24.62
N GLU A 90 -17.43 7.80 25.32
CA GLU A 90 -17.51 9.27 25.44
C GLU A 90 -17.44 9.95 24.06
N PHE A 91 -18.13 11.09 23.92
CA PHE A 91 -18.20 11.88 22.68
C PHE A 91 -17.63 13.28 22.88
N GLU A 92 -17.05 13.82 21.83
CA GLU A 92 -16.65 15.23 21.78
C GLU A 92 -17.85 16.09 21.35
N LYS A 93 -18.05 17.25 21.98
CA LYS A 93 -19.10 18.22 21.59
C LYS A 93 -18.47 19.33 20.75
N ILE A 94 -18.72 19.28 19.44
CA ILE A 94 -18.16 20.21 18.45
C ILE A 94 -19.14 21.36 18.19
N THR A 95 -18.64 22.59 18.15
CA THR A 95 -19.44 23.81 17.95
C THR A 95 -19.30 24.33 16.52
N VAL A 96 -20.41 24.73 15.89
CA VAL A 96 -20.40 25.37 14.57
C VAL A 96 -20.01 26.84 14.72
N VAL A 97 -19.00 27.30 13.97
CA VAL A 97 -18.45 28.67 14.06
C VAL A 97 -18.32 29.33 12.68
N GLU A 98 -18.29 30.66 12.64
CA GLU A 98 -18.03 31.46 11.43
C GLU A 98 -16.59 32.00 11.36
N ASP A 99 -15.86 31.99 12.49
CA ASP A 99 -14.45 32.41 12.56
C ASP A 99 -13.52 31.20 12.74
N HIS A 100 -12.44 31.13 11.94
CA HIS A 100 -11.35 30.16 12.10
C HIS A 100 -10.43 30.45 13.32
N LEU A 101 -10.80 31.38 14.21
CA LEU A 101 -10.03 31.78 15.40
C LEU A 101 -10.37 30.93 16.65
N CYS A 102 -11.35 30.04 16.55
CA CYS A 102 -11.73 29.11 17.62
C CYS A 102 -10.84 27.86 17.68
N ASP A 103 -10.92 27.09 18.76
CA ASP A 103 -10.17 25.84 18.97
C ASP A 103 -10.58 24.78 17.92
N PRO A 104 -9.72 24.42 16.95
CA PRO A 104 -10.08 23.49 15.87
C PRO A 104 -10.31 22.05 16.38
N SER A 105 -9.93 21.72 17.62
CA SER A 105 -10.31 20.45 18.26
C SER A 105 -11.73 20.45 18.82
N LYS A 106 -12.41 21.59 18.91
CA LYS A 106 -13.77 21.74 19.50
C LYS A 106 -14.75 22.55 18.66
N SER A 107 -14.32 23.10 17.53
CA SER A 107 -15.20 23.81 16.60
C SER A 107 -14.93 23.46 15.14
N ILE A 108 -15.98 23.46 14.33
CA ILE A 108 -15.95 23.31 12.87
C ILE A 108 -16.51 24.57 12.23
N HIS A 109 -15.92 25.03 11.13
CA HIS A 109 -16.45 26.18 10.39
C HIS A 109 -17.78 25.82 9.70
N VAL A 110 -18.70 26.77 9.59
CA VAL A 110 -20.07 26.55 9.10
C VAL A 110 -20.13 26.08 7.62
N ASP A 111 -19.13 26.43 6.81
CA ASP A 111 -18.92 25.96 5.43
C ASP A 111 -17.80 24.90 5.29
N ASP A 112 -17.34 24.29 6.38
CA ASP A 112 -16.34 23.22 6.36
C ASP A 112 -17.01 21.84 6.44
N ARG A 113 -16.55 20.86 5.64
CA ARG A 113 -17.19 19.54 5.55
C ARG A 113 -16.85 18.69 6.78
N LEU A 114 -17.86 17.98 7.30
CA LEU A 114 -17.69 17.09 8.45
C LEU A 114 -16.62 16.00 8.20
N ILE A 115 -16.52 15.47 6.98
CA ILE A 115 -15.49 14.49 6.60
C ILE A 115 -14.09 15.09 6.49
N ALA A 116 -13.97 16.35 6.07
CA ALA A 116 -12.68 17.04 6.04
C ALA A 116 -12.18 17.29 7.48
N TYR A 117 -13.08 17.67 8.38
CA TYR A 117 -12.80 17.78 9.81
C TYR A 117 -12.32 16.46 10.44
N THR A 118 -13.00 15.33 10.17
CA THR A 118 -12.57 14.02 10.70
C THR A 118 -11.24 13.58 10.10
N ASN A 119 -11.01 13.80 8.81
CA ASN A 119 -9.76 13.42 8.14
C ASN A 119 -8.57 14.25 8.65
N ARG A 120 -8.72 15.56 8.85
CA ARG A 120 -7.67 16.41 9.44
C ARG A 120 -7.29 16.01 10.88
N ARG A 121 -8.24 15.50 11.68
CA ARG A 121 -8.01 15.17 13.10
C ARG A 121 -7.68 13.70 13.37
N PHE A 122 -8.14 12.77 12.52
CA PHE A 122 -8.10 11.34 12.78
C PHE A 122 -7.73 10.48 11.56
N GLY A 123 -7.61 11.06 10.36
CA GLY A 123 -7.20 10.35 9.15
C GLY A 123 -5.72 9.95 9.20
N GLN A 124 -5.36 8.90 8.45
CA GLN A 124 -3.99 8.43 8.42
C GLN A 124 -3.13 9.37 7.56
N PRO A 125 -2.02 9.94 8.09
CA PRO A 125 -1.15 10.80 7.30
C PRO A 125 -0.40 9.97 6.25
N ILE A 126 -0.50 10.38 4.98
CA ILE A 126 0.29 9.77 3.89
C ILE A 126 1.78 9.88 4.21
N GLN A 127 2.41 8.72 4.32
CA GLN A 127 3.86 8.54 4.43
C GLN A 127 4.30 7.49 3.42
N PHE A 128 5.32 7.79 2.62
CA PHE A 128 5.87 6.88 1.63
C PHE A 128 7.12 6.16 2.14
N ASN A 129 7.20 4.87 1.84
CA ASN A 129 8.36 4.03 2.09
C ASN A 129 8.74 3.29 0.80
N ILE A 130 9.99 2.84 0.71
CA ILE A 130 10.36 1.80 -0.26
C ILE A 130 10.07 0.48 0.44
N ASP A 131 9.19 -0.34 -0.13
CA ASP A 131 8.99 -1.71 0.32
C ASP A 131 9.95 -2.64 -0.40
N GLU A 132 10.68 -3.45 0.36
CA GLU A 132 11.63 -4.42 -0.16
C GLU A 132 10.95 -5.78 -0.36
N ASN A 133 9.86 -5.80 -1.15
CA ASN A 133 9.00 -6.96 -1.15
C ASN A 133 9.67 -8.19 -1.79
N THR A 134 9.66 -9.30 -1.04
CA THR A 134 10.29 -10.58 -1.42
C THR A 134 9.31 -11.54 -2.10
N SER A 135 8.03 -11.17 -2.21
CA SER A 135 6.95 -12.07 -2.62
C SER A 135 6.60 -12.04 -4.11
N ASN A 136 7.51 -12.50 -4.98
CA ASN A 136 7.11 -13.18 -6.21
C ASN A 136 7.58 -14.64 -6.19
N VAL A 137 6.97 -15.47 -7.03
CA VAL A 137 7.18 -16.94 -7.04
C VAL A 137 8.64 -17.35 -7.35
N TYR A 138 9.46 -16.40 -7.81
CA TYR A 138 10.86 -16.59 -8.18
C TYR A 138 11.86 -16.00 -7.16
N GLY A 139 11.39 -15.38 -6.07
CA GLY A 139 12.23 -14.78 -5.03
C GLY A 139 13.03 -13.56 -5.48
N ILE A 140 12.63 -12.90 -6.58
CA ILE A 140 13.29 -11.71 -7.10
C ILE A 140 12.77 -10.50 -6.30
N LYS A 141 13.65 -9.81 -5.57
CA LYS A 141 13.30 -8.55 -4.87
C LYS A 141 12.74 -7.54 -5.87
N VAL A 142 11.56 -6.99 -5.59
CA VAL A 142 10.98 -5.87 -6.34
C VAL A 142 10.88 -4.69 -5.39
N ASP A 143 11.64 -3.63 -5.67
CA ASP A 143 11.54 -2.37 -4.94
C ASP A 143 10.31 -1.61 -5.45
N SER A 144 9.36 -1.29 -4.59
CA SER A 144 8.20 -0.46 -4.92
C SER A 144 7.98 0.66 -3.91
N LEU A 145 7.39 1.76 -4.38
CA LEU A 145 7.05 2.92 -3.55
C LEU A 145 5.66 2.70 -2.96
N LYS A 146 5.56 2.55 -1.64
CA LYS A 146 4.30 2.31 -0.93
C LYS A 146 3.91 3.45 -0.02
N ASP A 147 2.65 3.87 -0.11
CA ASP A 147 2.05 4.77 0.85
C ASP A 147 1.50 4.02 2.08
N SER A 148 1.37 4.74 3.19
CA SER A 148 0.80 4.27 4.45
C SER A 148 -0.63 3.71 4.37
N ARG A 149 -1.41 4.07 3.34
CA ARG A 149 -2.75 3.56 3.03
C ARG A 149 -2.73 2.44 1.96
N GLY A 150 -1.56 1.97 1.55
CA GLY A 150 -1.38 0.78 0.71
C GLY A 150 -1.41 1.02 -0.81
N LEU A 151 -1.39 2.27 -1.28
CA LEU A 151 -1.06 2.55 -2.68
C LEU A 151 0.36 2.04 -2.98
N GLU A 152 0.55 1.30 -4.06
CA GLU A 152 1.82 0.74 -4.52
C GLU A 152 2.13 1.23 -5.95
N ILE A 153 3.31 1.83 -6.12
CA ILE A 153 3.81 2.37 -7.39
C ILE A 153 5.15 1.71 -7.72
N THR A 154 5.24 1.01 -8.84
CA THR A 154 6.45 0.26 -9.25
C THR A 154 6.96 0.73 -10.60
N PHE A 155 8.23 1.14 -10.65
CA PHE A 155 8.87 1.61 -11.88
C PHE A 155 9.51 0.45 -12.62
N HIS A 156 9.04 0.15 -13.82
CA HIS A 156 9.48 -0.99 -14.60
C HIS A 156 10.31 -0.59 -15.81
N ARG A 157 11.38 -1.36 -16.02
CA ARG A 157 12.15 -1.37 -17.27
C ARG A 157 11.26 -1.94 -18.37
N THR A 158 11.41 -1.44 -19.59
CA THR A 158 10.81 -2.09 -20.76
C THR A 158 11.65 -1.86 -22.01
N VAL A 159 11.38 -2.62 -23.07
CA VAL A 159 12.05 -2.39 -24.35
C VAL A 159 11.55 -1.08 -24.95
N ARG A 160 12.49 -0.25 -25.41
CA ARG A 160 12.15 1.03 -26.03
C ARG A 160 11.49 0.77 -27.38
N MET A 161 10.25 1.24 -27.54
CA MET A 161 9.52 1.09 -28.79
C MET A 161 9.99 2.08 -29.85
N PRO A 162 9.94 1.69 -31.14
CA PRO A 162 10.57 2.47 -32.19
C PRO A 162 9.79 3.73 -32.53
N ASP A 163 10.52 4.75 -32.98
CA ASP A 163 10.00 6.07 -33.27
C ASP A 163 9.82 6.25 -34.80
N ASP A 164 9.06 5.31 -35.39
CA ASP A 164 8.86 5.17 -36.84
C ASP A 164 7.48 5.68 -37.30
N GLU A 165 6.88 6.57 -36.50
CA GLU A 165 5.53 7.14 -36.63
C GLU A 165 4.36 6.13 -36.65
N LYS A 166 4.62 4.82 -36.55
CA LYS A 166 3.57 3.84 -36.24
C LYS A 166 3.16 3.93 -34.77
N ILE A 167 1.99 3.37 -34.46
CA ILE A 167 1.54 3.13 -33.08
C ILE A 167 1.81 1.65 -32.77
N HIS A 168 2.48 1.40 -31.66
CA HIS A 168 2.92 0.06 -31.23
C HIS A 168 2.06 -0.46 -30.07
N GLN A 169 2.13 -1.77 -29.82
CA GLN A 169 1.45 -2.42 -28.70
C GLN A 169 2.33 -2.43 -27.45
N LEU A 170 1.72 -2.54 -26.27
CA LEU A 170 2.42 -2.38 -24.99
C LEU A 170 3.47 -3.48 -24.78
N PRO A 171 4.77 -3.14 -24.62
CA PRO A 171 5.84 -4.11 -24.37
C PRO A 171 5.86 -4.60 -22.92
N GLY A 172 6.05 -5.90 -22.70
CA GLY A 172 6.15 -6.49 -21.37
C GLY A 172 7.38 -6.06 -20.55
N SER A 173 7.25 -6.13 -19.23
CA SER A 173 8.29 -5.78 -18.26
C SER A 173 9.64 -6.48 -18.49
N LEU A 174 10.73 -5.73 -18.31
CA LEU A 174 12.11 -6.22 -18.22
C LEU A 174 12.64 -6.17 -16.76
N GLY A 175 11.73 -6.20 -15.78
CA GLY A 175 12.03 -6.09 -14.35
C GLY A 175 11.75 -4.69 -13.79
N ALA A 176 11.86 -4.53 -12.47
CA ALA A 176 11.76 -3.23 -11.81
C ALA A 176 13.13 -2.50 -11.82
N PHE A 177 13.10 -1.17 -11.70
CA PHE A 177 14.28 -0.38 -11.34
C PHE A 177 14.53 -0.49 -9.83
N PRO A 178 15.80 -0.58 -9.37
CA PRO A 178 16.10 -0.51 -7.95
C PRO A 178 15.83 0.91 -7.43
N LEU A 179 15.24 1.02 -6.24
CA LEU A 179 14.87 2.30 -5.63
C LEU A 179 15.75 2.60 -4.42
N HIS A 180 16.15 3.86 -4.29
CA HIS A 180 17.04 4.30 -3.22
C HIS A 180 16.50 5.56 -2.54
N SER A 181 16.43 5.58 -1.22
CA SER A 181 15.93 6.75 -0.47
C SER A 181 16.95 7.89 -0.53
N VAL A 182 16.51 9.09 -0.92
CA VAL A 182 17.38 10.29 -0.91
C VAL A 182 17.91 10.59 0.49
N ALA A 183 17.09 10.38 1.53
CA ALA A 183 17.50 10.62 2.91
C ALA A 183 18.68 9.71 3.34
N ALA A 184 18.70 8.46 2.88
CA ALA A 184 19.73 7.47 3.21
C ALA A 184 21.10 7.74 2.55
N TYR A 185 21.13 8.57 1.51
CA TYR A 185 22.35 8.96 0.77
C TYR A 185 22.58 10.48 0.77
N SER A 186 21.98 11.19 1.73
CA SER A 186 21.94 12.66 1.80
C SER A 186 23.31 13.33 2.02
N ASP A 187 24.34 12.57 2.42
CA ASP A 187 25.73 13.02 2.53
C ASP A 187 26.51 12.94 1.20
N LYS A 188 25.99 12.20 0.21
CA LYS A 188 26.61 11.97 -1.11
C LYS A 188 25.86 12.66 -2.27
N LEU A 189 24.59 13.01 -2.06
CA LEU A 189 23.73 13.63 -3.08
C LEU A 189 23.87 15.16 -3.09
N PRO A 190 23.52 15.85 -4.20
CA PRO A 190 23.52 17.31 -4.26
C PRO A 190 22.41 17.93 -3.40
N ASP A 191 22.70 19.07 -2.75
CA ASP A 191 21.78 19.78 -1.86
C ASP A 191 20.36 19.97 -2.43
N ALA A 192 20.23 20.18 -3.74
CA ALA A 192 18.93 20.35 -4.41
C ALA A 192 18.08 19.06 -4.38
N ILE A 193 18.69 17.90 -4.64
CA ILE A 193 18.02 16.59 -4.55
C ILE A 193 17.65 16.31 -3.08
N VAL A 194 18.55 16.64 -2.14
CA VAL A 194 18.31 16.46 -0.70
C VAL A 194 17.19 17.36 -0.17
N GLN A 195 17.03 18.57 -0.73
CA GLN A 195 15.94 19.50 -0.38
C GLN A 195 14.59 19.09 -0.96
N GLU A 196 14.54 18.53 -2.17
CA GLU A 196 13.32 17.96 -2.75
C GLU A 196 12.95 16.59 -2.14
N GLY A 197 13.93 15.83 -1.65
CA GLY A 197 13.73 14.55 -0.98
C GLY A 197 13.25 13.45 -1.91
N GLY A 198 12.46 12.50 -1.37
CA GLY A 198 11.90 11.37 -2.13
C GLY A 198 12.90 10.23 -2.36
N VAL A 199 12.89 9.67 -3.56
CA VAL A 199 13.68 8.49 -3.97
C VAL A 199 14.45 8.76 -5.26
N PHE A 200 15.48 7.96 -5.54
CA PHE A 200 16.21 7.99 -6.80
C PHE A 200 16.43 6.59 -7.39
N MET A 201 16.59 6.51 -8.71
CA MET A 201 16.85 5.28 -9.45
C MET A 201 17.84 5.49 -10.61
N PRO A 202 18.62 4.46 -11.00
CA PRO A 202 19.48 4.51 -12.18
C PRO A 202 18.68 4.27 -13.47
N MET A 203 18.93 5.07 -14.51
CA MET A 203 18.51 4.75 -15.89
C MET A 203 19.61 5.03 -16.90
N TRP A 204 19.80 4.14 -17.86
CA TRP A 204 20.68 4.38 -18.99
C TRP A 204 20.11 5.48 -19.88
N GLN A 205 20.97 6.26 -20.54
CA GLN A 205 20.53 7.18 -21.58
C GLN A 205 19.76 6.39 -22.66
N ARG A 206 18.67 6.95 -23.22
CA ARG A 206 17.79 6.29 -24.21
C ARG A 206 17.04 5.04 -23.71
N GLU A 207 17.10 4.69 -22.43
CA GLU A 207 16.27 3.62 -21.82
C GLU A 207 14.82 4.05 -21.64
N ALA A 208 13.88 3.10 -21.73
CA ALA A 208 12.46 3.32 -21.53
C ALA A 208 11.94 2.76 -20.20
N LEU A 209 10.91 3.41 -19.64
CA LEU A 209 10.19 2.95 -18.45
C LEU A 209 8.68 2.96 -18.65
N TRP A 210 7.98 2.16 -17.84
CA TRP A 210 6.56 2.32 -17.54
C TRP A 210 6.34 2.22 -16.02
N VAL A 211 5.16 2.62 -15.54
CA VAL A 211 4.80 2.63 -14.12
C VAL A 211 3.61 1.73 -13.88
N SER A 212 3.72 0.76 -12.95
CA SER A 212 2.60 -0.06 -12.46
C SER A 212 1.95 0.61 -11.25
N LEU A 213 0.62 0.54 -11.15
CA LEU A 213 -0.20 1.26 -10.19
C LEU A 213 -1.22 0.32 -9.52
N GLU A 214 -1.06 0.07 -8.23
CA GLU A 214 -1.93 -0.83 -7.46
C GLU A 214 -2.46 -0.15 -6.21
N ALA A 215 -3.72 -0.42 -5.83
CA ALA A 215 -4.35 0.11 -4.62
C ALA A 215 -5.36 -0.89 -4.03
N PRO A 216 -5.57 -0.92 -2.70
CA PRO A 216 -6.54 -1.80 -2.07
C PRO A 216 -7.98 -1.42 -2.44
N TYR A 217 -8.86 -2.41 -2.56
CA TYR A 217 -10.28 -2.19 -2.82
C TYR A 217 -10.90 -1.21 -1.81
N GLY A 218 -11.66 -0.22 -2.31
CA GLY A 218 -12.29 0.82 -1.50
C GLY A 218 -11.35 1.97 -1.08
N ARG A 219 -10.09 2.01 -1.54
CA ARG A 219 -9.18 3.14 -1.36
C ARG A 219 -8.82 3.74 -2.72
N HIS A 220 -9.31 4.94 -2.99
CA HIS A 220 -9.10 5.62 -4.27
C HIS A 220 -8.03 6.71 -4.17
N TYR A 221 -7.30 6.93 -5.26
CA TYR A 221 -6.26 7.94 -5.42
C TYR A 221 -6.34 8.58 -6.81
N ALA A 222 -6.26 9.90 -6.89
CA ALA A 222 -5.98 10.64 -8.10
C ALA A 222 -4.47 10.95 -8.13
N LEU A 223 -3.77 10.52 -9.17
CA LEU A 223 -2.32 10.62 -9.31
C LEU A 223 -1.95 11.54 -10.49
N ARG A 224 -1.24 12.64 -10.23
CA ARG A 224 -0.68 13.51 -11.26
C ARG A 224 0.79 13.21 -11.46
N PHE A 225 1.13 12.64 -12.61
CA PHE A 225 2.50 12.40 -13.04
C PHE A 225 3.04 13.63 -13.75
N SER A 226 4.22 14.12 -13.37
CA SER A 226 4.86 15.30 -13.97
C SER A 226 6.31 15.06 -14.31
N LEU A 227 6.71 15.33 -15.56
CA LEU A 227 8.05 15.16 -16.10
C LEU A 227 8.79 16.50 -15.99
N GLY A 228 9.60 16.68 -14.94
CA GLY A 228 10.22 17.97 -14.65
C GLY A 228 9.20 19.11 -14.53
N ARG A 229 8.12 18.88 -13.77
CA ARG A 229 6.94 19.76 -13.61
C ARG A 229 6.03 19.94 -14.84
N ILE A 230 6.19 19.20 -15.93
CA ILE A 230 5.18 19.14 -16.99
C ILE A 230 4.26 17.94 -16.77
N ASN A 231 2.96 18.19 -16.59
CA ASN A 231 1.96 17.14 -16.37
C ASN A 231 1.89 16.18 -17.57
N ALA A 232 1.96 14.87 -17.31
CA ALA A 232 2.02 13.80 -18.32
C ALA A 232 0.71 13.59 -19.09
N VAL A 233 -0.43 13.99 -18.52
CA VAL A 233 -1.76 13.85 -19.13
C VAL A 233 -2.14 15.13 -19.87
N SER A 234 -2.04 16.30 -19.23
CA SER A 234 -2.51 17.57 -19.79
C SER A 234 -1.47 18.38 -20.57
N GLY A 235 -0.16 18.13 -20.38
CA GLY A 235 0.93 18.90 -21.00
C GLY A 235 1.19 20.29 -20.40
N LEU A 236 0.41 20.68 -19.38
CA LEU A 236 0.52 21.97 -18.66
C LEU A 236 1.60 21.93 -17.56
N GLN A 237 2.00 23.09 -17.03
CA GLN A 237 2.94 23.12 -15.90
C GLN A 237 2.22 22.84 -14.57
N MET A 238 2.82 22.02 -13.72
CA MET A 238 2.28 21.60 -12.41
C MET A 238 1.89 22.76 -11.47
N ASP A 239 2.54 23.92 -11.59
CA ASP A 239 2.23 25.11 -10.79
C ASP A 239 0.92 25.82 -11.25
N GLU A 240 0.37 25.43 -12.41
CA GLU A 240 -0.83 26.00 -13.04
C GLU A 240 -2.12 25.20 -12.71
N THR A 241 -2.07 23.85 -12.68
CA THR A 241 -3.25 22.98 -12.44
C THR A 241 -3.63 22.83 -10.96
N LYS A 242 -4.11 23.92 -10.37
CA LYS A 242 -4.62 23.96 -8.97
C LYS A 242 -6.08 23.53 -8.81
N GLU A 243 -6.69 23.03 -9.86
CA GLU A 243 -8.09 22.60 -9.90
C GLU A 243 -8.26 21.27 -9.15
N VAL A 244 -9.44 21.07 -8.56
CA VAL A 244 -9.75 19.88 -7.76
C VAL A 244 -10.04 18.71 -8.73
N PRO A 245 -9.49 17.50 -8.51
CA PRO A 245 -9.86 16.34 -9.30
C PRO A 245 -11.37 16.10 -9.32
N GLY A 246 -11.88 15.55 -10.42
CA GLY A 246 -13.30 15.31 -10.67
C GLY A 246 -14.17 16.55 -10.96
N ASP A 247 -13.62 17.77 -10.99
CA ASP A 247 -14.40 18.98 -11.32
C ASP A 247 -14.79 19.01 -12.80
N ILE A 248 -16.08 19.24 -13.08
CA ILE A 248 -16.69 19.12 -14.42
C ILE A 248 -16.26 20.27 -15.34
N GLU A 249 -15.84 21.41 -14.78
CA GLU A 249 -15.29 22.53 -15.56
C GLU A 249 -13.78 22.35 -15.86
N SER A 250 -13.09 21.42 -15.19
CA SER A 250 -11.66 21.16 -15.35
C SER A 250 -11.33 20.16 -16.45
N ALA A 251 -10.15 20.28 -17.05
CA ALA A 251 -9.57 19.23 -17.90
C ALA A 251 -8.78 18.25 -17.03
N GLN A 252 -9.17 16.97 -17.03
CA GLN A 252 -8.52 15.92 -16.21
C GLN A 252 -7.01 15.82 -16.50
N ASP A 253 -6.20 16.09 -15.48
CA ASP A 253 -4.73 16.05 -15.54
C ASP A 253 -4.11 14.92 -14.70
N TYR A 254 -4.91 13.93 -14.30
CA TYR A 254 -4.54 12.84 -13.39
C TYR A 254 -5.06 11.48 -13.87
N VAL A 255 -4.54 10.41 -13.29
CA VAL A 255 -5.07 9.05 -13.44
C VAL A 255 -5.70 8.58 -12.13
N VAL A 256 -6.72 7.72 -12.20
CA VAL A 256 -7.45 7.21 -11.03
C VAL A 256 -7.03 5.78 -10.71
N VAL A 257 -6.68 5.51 -9.46
CA VAL A 257 -6.25 4.18 -8.98
C VAL A 257 -7.11 3.78 -7.75
N PRO A 258 -7.69 2.57 -7.70
CA PRO A 258 -7.73 1.55 -8.76
C PRO A 258 -8.59 2.01 -9.96
N GLY A 259 -8.24 1.52 -11.15
CA GLY A 259 -8.88 1.86 -12.43
C GLY A 259 -7.85 1.92 -13.56
N GLN A 260 -6.89 2.83 -13.46
CA GLN A 260 -5.68 2.86 -14.27
C GLN A 260 -4.61 1.98 -13.61
N GLU A 261 -4.34 0.81 -14.17
CA GLU A 261 -3.35 -0.15 -13.64
C GLU A 261 -1.89 0.18 -14.06
N TRP A 262 -1.67 0.98 -15.11
CA TRP A 262 -0.32 1.40 -15.54
C TRP A 262 -0.28 2.71 -16.35
N LEU A 263 0.93 3.25 -16.52
CA LEU A 263 1.26 4.41 -17.36
C LEU A 263 2.63 4.25 -18.05
N ASP A 264 2.65 4.20 -19.39
CA ASP A 264 3.88 4.05 -20.19
C ASP A 264 4.45 5.37 -20.73
N GLY A 265 3.67 6.45 -20.77
CA GLY A 265 4.06 7.65 -21.54
C GLY A 265 3.20 8.90 -21.32
N ILE A 266 3.56 9.97 -22.03
CA ILE A 266 2.78 11.21 -22.09
C ILE A 266 1.56 11.06 -23.04
N CYS A 267 0.39 11.58 -22.65
CA CYS A 267 -0.85 11.43 -23.41
C CYS A 267 -0.93 12.44 -24.58
N VAL A 268 -0.49 12.03 -25.78
CA VAL A 268 -0.40 12.90 -26.95
C VAL A 268 -1.68 12.93 -27.80
N ALA A 269 -2.56 11.94 -27.66
CA ALA A 269 -3.89 11.90 -28.28
C ALA A 269 -4.79 10.90 -27.55
N SER A 270 -6.10 10.96 -27.79
CA SER A 270 -7.09 10.01 -27.27
C SER A 270 -6.73 8.55 -27.62
N GLY A 271 -6.28 7.78 -26.62
CA GLY A 271 -5.82 6.39 -26.75
C GLY A 271 -4.36 6.20 -27.21
N ILE A 272 -3.56 7.27 -27.26
CA ILE A 272 -2.16 7.22 -27.71
C ILE A 272 -1.25 7.95 -26.73
N VAL A 273 -0.26 7.24 -26.19
CA VAL A 273 0.85 7.83 -25.42
C VAL A 273 2.17 7.79 -26.20
N ARG A 274 3.10 8.71 -25.93
CA ARG A 274 4.53 8.56 -26.32
C ARG A 274 5.33 8.07 -25.12
N GLN A 275 5.97 6.91 -25.27
CA GLN A 275 6.68 6.19 -24.21
C GLN A 275 7.69 7.07 -23.46
N PHE A 276 7.82 6.92 -22.14
CA PHE A 276 8.84 7.63 -21.36
C PHE A 276 10.25 7.12 -21.69
N VAL A 277 11.17 8.02 -22.09
CA VAL A 277 12.57 7.68 -22.41
C VAL A 277 13.55 8.60 -21.66
N ALA A 278 14.53 8.04 -20.96
CA ALA A 278 15.49 8.82 -20.16
C ALA A 278 16.56 9.52 -21.01
N MET A 279 16.78 10.82 -20.78
CA MET A 279 17.84 11.63 -21.41
C MET A 279 18.51 12.57 -20.38
N PRO A 280 19.79 12.96 -20.57
CA PRO A 280 20.51 13.82 -19.62
C PRO A 280 19.90 15.22 -19.52
N LEU A 281 19.97 15.87 -18.35
CA LEU A 281 19.59 17.29 -18.26
C LEU A 281 20.66 18.20 -18.91
N GLY A 282 20.21 19.33 -19.46
CA GLY A 282 21.03 20.22 -20.29
C GLY A 282 21.21 19.72 -21.72
N SER A 283 20.51 18.65 -22.12
CA SER A 283 20.59 18.07 -23.47
C SER A 283 19.49 18.59 -24.39
N GLY A 284 18.39 19.13 -23.87
CA GLY A 284 17.28 19.69 -24.64
C GLY A 284 16.36 18.66 -25.30
N TYR A 285 16.35 17.40 -24.83
CA TYR A 285 15.42 16.36 -25.29
C TYR A 285 14.21 16.19 -24.37
N THR A 286 14.30 16.59 -23.09
CA THR A 286 13.26 16.26 -22.10
C THR A 286 11.98 17.04 -22.35
N VAL A 287 10.85 16.53 -21.86
CA VAL A 287 9.55 17.22 -21.97
C VAL A 287 9.58 18.58 -21.27
N GLU A 288 10.23 18.69 -20.10
CA GLU A 288 10.52 19.97 -19.43
C GLU A 288 11.29 20.93 -20.36
N GLY A 289 12.36 20.44 -20.99
CA GLY A 289 13.20 21.20 -21.92
C GLY A 289 12.44 21.75 -23.12
N GLN A 290 11.60 20.92 -23.73
CA GLN A 290 10.86 21.27 -24.94
C GLN A 290 9.64 22.17 -24.67
N LYS A 291 8.95 22.01 -23.52
CA LYS A 291 7.84 22.90 -23.13
C LYS A 291 8.34 24.25 -22.58
N THR A 292 9.39 24.26 -21.75
CA THR A 292 9.78 25.46 -20.96
C THR A 292 11.04 26.20 -21.46
N GLY A 293 11.78 25.58 -22.39
CA GLY A 293 13.10 26.03 -22.84
C GLY A 293 14.20 25.90 -21.78
N LYS A 294 13.99 25.11 -20.72
CA LYS A 294 14.88 24.93 -19.56
C LYS A 294 14.80 23.49 -19.08
N GLU A 295 15.90 22.95 -18.55
CA GLU A 295 15.94 21.62 -17.93
C GLU A 295 16.57 21.81 -16.54
N LYS A 296 15.73 21.83 -15.50
CA LYS A 296 16.12 22.16 -14.12
C LYS A 296 15.75 21.07 -13.13
N HIS A 297 14.55 20.49 -13.27
CA HIS A 297 14.00 19.54 -12.31
C HIS A 297 14.28 18.11 -12.75
N GLY A 298 14.01 17.79 -14.02
CA GLY A 298 14.15 16.43 -14.53
C GLY A 298 13.32 15.41 -13.74
N GLY A 299 13.81 14.17 -13.72
CA GLY A 299 13.17 13.05 -13.02
C GLY A 299 11.68 12.91 -13.34
N LEU A 300 10.92 12.56 -12.31
CA LEU A 300 9.48 12.48 -12.29
C LEU A 300 8.99 13.00 -10.93
N GLN A 301 7.92 13.80 -10.91
CA GLN A 301 7.21 14.23 -9.71
C GLN A 301 5.80 13.63 -9.74
N ILE A 302 5.34 13.07 -8.62
CA ILE A 302 4.04 12.42 -8.52
C ILE A 302 3.25 13.10 -7.39
N GLU A 303 2.21 13.87 -7.72
CA GLU A 303 1.24 14.31 -6.70
C GLU A 303 0.21 13.20 -6.48
N VAL A 304 0.12 12.73 -5.25
CA VAL A 304 -0.79 11.68 -4.79
C VAL A 304 -1.91 12.32 -3.99
N ILE A 305 -3.12 12.35 -4.55
CA ILE A 305 -4.32 12.93 -3.95
C ILE A 305 -5.25 11.78 -3.51
N PRO A 306 -5.36 11.46 -2.21
CA PRO A 306 -6.22 10.38 -1.74
C PRO A 306 -7.70 10.77 -1.77
N SER A 307 -8.59 9.78 -1.81
CA SER A 307 -9.96 9.97 -1.35
C SER A 307 -10.01 10.21 0.17
N PHE A 308 -11.00 10.97 0.65
CA PHE A 308 -11.33 11.03 2.07
C PHE A 308 -11.59 9.62 2.64
N GLU A 309 -11.18 9.39 3.88
CA GLU A 309 -11.56 8.21 4.65
C GLU A 309 -12.92 8.46 5.30
N VAL A 310 -13.94 7.67 4.93
CA VAL A 310 -15.29 7.75 5.50
C VAL A 310 -15.36 7.08 6.88
N LYS A 311 -16.27 7.55 7.73
CA LYS A 311 -16.64 6.94 9.03
C LYS A 311 -15.49 6.79 10.04
N LEU A 312 -14.43 7.62 9.93
CA LEU A 312 -13.38 7.76 10.96
C LEU A 312 -13.94 8.09 12.36
N ARG A 313 -15.13 8.71 12.40
CA ARG A 313 -15.94 9.03 13.57
C ARG A 313 -17.42 8.94 13.20
N SER A 314 -18.30 9.01 14.20
CA SER A 314 -19.76 9.05 14.00
C SER A 314 -20.33 10.38 14.49
N TRP A 315 -21.05 11.08 13.61
CA TRP A 315 -21.68 12.38 13.89
C TRP A 315 -23.16 12.25 14.25
N VAL A 316 -23.61 12.96 15.30
CA VAL A 316 -25.02 13.04 15.71
C VAL A 316 -25.38 14.47 16.15
N THR A 317 -26.48 15.05 15.63
CA THR A 317 -26.90 16.41 15.98
C THR A 317 -27.32 16.53 17.45
N ASP A 318 -26.78 17.52 18.16
CA ASP A 318 -27.02 17.68 19.60
C ASP A 318 -28.30 18.47 19.89
N GLN A 319 -29.40 17.76 20.12
CA GLN A 319 -30.70 18.35 20.45
C GLN A 319 -30.87 18.67 21.96
N ASN A 320 -29.78 18.64 22.74
CA ASN A 320 -29.74 18.82 24.21
C ASN A 320 -30.54 17.79 25.04
N GLU A 321 -31.09 16.75 24.42
CA GLU A 321 -31.80 15.66 25.10
C GLU A 321 -30.88 14.49 25.47
N CYS A 322 -31.26 13.76 26.54
CA CYS A 322 -30.53 12.60 27.06
C CYS A 322 -30.89 11.34 26.26
N LEU A 323 -30.36 11.23 25.04
CA LEU A 323 -30.62 10.12 24.12
C LEU A 323 -30.39 8.74 24.76
N GLY A 324 -31.40 7.88 24.69
CA GLY A 324 -31.32 6.50 25.17
C GLY A 324 -30.46 5.59 24.29
N VAL A 325 -30.04 4.42 24.79
CA VAL A 325 -29.21 3.47 24.01
C VAL A 325 -29.91 3.01 22.72
N GLU A 326 -31.20 2.72 22.80
CA GLU A 326 -32.02 2.31 21.65
C GLU A 326 -32.24 3.47 20.66
N GLU A 327 -32.38 4.69 21.17
CA GLU A 327 -32.60 5.91 20.37
C GLU A 327 -31.33 6.37 19.65
N LEU A 328 -30.16 6.32 20.29
CA LEU A 328 -28.89 6.59 19.60
C LEU A 328 -28.55 5.48 18.61
N LEU A 329 -28.92 4.22 18.90
CA LEU A 329 -28.78 3.12 17.96
C LEU A 329 -29.63 3.37 16.70
N ASP A 330 -30.90 3.73 16.86
CA ASP A 330 -31.75 4.12 15.72
C ASP A 330 -31.16 5.33 14.98
N ARG A 331 -30.71 6.38 15.66
CA ARG A 331 -30.12 7.53 14.98
C ARG A 331 -28.82 7.22 14.23
N LEU A 332 -27.98 6.31 14.74
CA LEU A 332 -26.74 5.90 14.07
C LEU A 332 -26.97 4.91 12.91
N VAL A 333 -28.05 4.13 12.93
CA VAL A 333 -28.40 3.12 11.90
C VAL A 333 -29.36 3.67 10.85
N SER A 334 -30.36 4.46 11.25
CA SER A 334 -31.49 4.94 10.44
C SER A 334 -31.36 6.41 10.00
N VAL A 335 -30.59 7.25 10.72
CA VAL A 335 -30.47 8.69 10.45
C VAL A 335 -29.01 9.15 10.41
N HIS A 336 -28.21 8.47 9.58
CA HIS A 336 -26.80 8.81 9.39
C HIS A 336 -26.63 10.24 8.86
N ILE A 337 -25.81 11.04 9.52
CA ILE A 337 -25.42 12.37 9.00
C ILE A 337 -24.48 12.16 7.81
N ASP A 338 -24.85 12.78 6.69
CA ASP A 338 -24.00 12.83 5.50
C ASP A 338 -22.76 13.68 5.76
N GLU A 339 -21.62 13.02 5.99
CA GLU A 339 -20.37 13.70 6.34
C GLU A 339 -19.71 14.48 5.19
N PHE A 340 -20.17 14.30 3.94
CA PHE A 340 -19.72 15.14 2.81
C PHE A 340 -20.36 16.54 2.83
N LYS A 341 -21.37 16.76 3.67
CA LYS A 341 -21.99 18.08 3.85
C LYS A 341 -21.28 18.94 4.88
N THR A 342 -21.41 20.24 4.69
CA THR A 342 -21.10 21.29 5.66
C THR A 342 -22.22 21.44 6.70
N PRO A 343 -21.96 22.01 7.89
CA PRO A 343 -23.00 22.41 8.83
C PRO A 343 -24.11 23.25 8.18
N ARG A 344 -23.78 24.17 7.26
CA ARG A 344 -24.78 24.99 6.56
C ARG A 344 -25.74 24.16 5.71
N GLU A 345 -25.24 23.19 4.95
CA GLU A 345 -26.06 22.28 4.12
C GLU A 345 -26.89 21.29 4.95
N LEU A 346 -26.51 21.07 6.22
CA LEU A 346 -27.28 20.31 7.21
C LEU A 346 -28.29 21.18 7.98
N GLY A 347 -28.38 22.48 7.68
CA GLY A 347 -29.29 23.42 8.35
C GLY A 347 -28.86 23.80 9.78
N LEU A 348 -27.58 23.69 10.11
CA LEU A 348 -27.03 24.03 11.43
C LEU A 348 -26.52 25.48 11.45
N GLU A 349 -27.06 26.29 12.35
CA GLU A 349 -26.67 27.68 12.55
C GLU A 349 -25.36 27.82 13.37
N VAL A 350 -24.74 29.00 13.30
CA VAL A 350 -23.55 29.35 14.11
C VAL A 350 -23.91 29.29 15.60
N GLY A 351 -23.08 28.59 16.38
CA GLY A 351 -23.36 28.28 17.79
C GLY A 351 -24.15 26.99 18.02
N ALA A 352 -24.67 26.33 16.98
CA ALA A 352 -25.19 24.97 17.09
C ALA A 352 -24.07 23.98 17.45
N THR A 353 -24.45 22.80 17.97
CA THR A 353 -23.48 21.79 18.41
C THR A 353 -23.80 20.39 17.88
N ILE A 354 -22.74 19.60 17.66
CA ILE A 354 -22.78 18.26 17.10
C ILE A 354 -21.97 17.33 18.00
N ARG A 355 -22.51 16.15 18.32
CA ARG A 355 -21.82 15.10 19.07
C ARG A 355 -20.97 14.28 18.10
N LEU A 356 -19.70 14.06 18.46
CA LEU A 356 -18.72 13.33 17.67
C LEU A 356 -18.22 12.12 18.47
N TYR A 357 -18.72 10.95 18.13
CA TYR A 357 -18.37 9.67 18.75
C TYR A 357 -17.17 9.02 18.03
N PRO A 358 -16.42 8.12 18.69
CA PRO A 358 -15.55 7.16 18.01
C PRO A 358 -16.28 6.40 16.89
N ALA A 359 -15.55 5.90 15.89
CA ALA A 359 -16.14 5.10 14.80
C ALA A 359 -16.98 3.92 15.34
N GLU A 360 -16.42 3.20 16.31
CA GLU A 360 -17.19 2.31 17.20
C GLU A 360 -17.78 3.13 18.37
N ALA A 361 -18.95 3.74 18.19
CA ALA A 361 -19.61 4.56 19.23
C ALA A 361 -20.03 3.77 20.49
N PHE A 362 -20.00 2.43 20.43
CA PHE A 362 -20.51 1.52 21.45
C PHE A 362 -19.40 0.65 22.06
N GLU A 363 -19.62 0.19 23.29
CA GLU A 363 -18.84 -0.85 23.96
C GLU A 363 -19.73 -1.78 24.82
N HIS A 364 -19.24 -2.97 25.12
CA HIS A 364 -19.91 -3.92 26.01
C HIS A 364 -19.30 -3.84 27.42
N VAL A 365 -20.01 -3.16 28.32
CA VAL A 365 -19.63 -3.05 29.75
C VAL A 365 -20.36 -4.10 30.59
N PRO A 366 -19.83 -4.52 31.74
CA PRO A 366 -20.59 -5.33 32.70
C PRO A 366 -21.91 -4.65 33.09
N SER A 367 -23.01 -5.40 33.10
CA SER A 367 -24.25 -4.92 33.72
C SER A 367 -24.03 -4.75 35.22
N THR A 368 -24.69 -3.73 35.80
CA THR A 368 -24.61 -3.41 37.23
C THR A 368 -25.85 -3.86 38.00
N LEU A 369 -25.77 -3.86 39.33
CA LEU A 369 -26.92 -4.11 40.20
C LEU A 369 -28.01 -3.01 40.08
N LEU A 370 -27.66 -1.81 39.61
CA LEU A 370 -28.64 -0.78 39.24
C LEU A 370 -29.45 -1.18 37.99
N ASP A 371 -28.78 -1.76 37.00
CA ASP A 371 -29.42 -2.25 35.76
C ASP A 371 -30.34 -3.46 36.05
N MET A 372 -30.00 -4.29 37.05
CA MET A 372 -30.88 -5.37 37.52
C MET A 372 -32.18 -4.86 38.13
N ALA A 373 -32.15 -3.67 38.75
CA ALA A 373 -33.26 -3.09 39.49
C ALA A 373 -34.20 -2.21 38.65
N ASP A 374 -33.88 -1.96 37.36
CA ASP A 374 -34.54 -0.96 36.50
C ASP A 374 -34.68 0.41 37.21
N GLY A 375 -33.65 0.82 37.97
CA GLY A 375 -33.66 2.05 38.77
C GLY A 375 -34.49 2.00 40.07
N GLY A 376 -35.39 1.04 40.26
CA GLY A 376 -36.29 0.90 41.42
C GLY A 376 -35.64 0.52 42.76
N GLY A 377 -34.32 0.70 42.92
CA GLY A 377 -33.53 0.22 44.05
C GLY A 377 -33.75 0.94 45.39
N ILE A 378 -34.63 1.95 45.44
CA ILE A 378 -34.88 2.83 46.60
C ILE A 378 -36.18 2.43 47.34
N GLU A 379 -37.05 1.62 46.73
CA GLU A 379 -38.33 1.24 47.34
C GLU A 379 -38.18 0.34 48.57
N GLU A 380 -39.11 0.48 49.51
CA GLU A 380 -39.05 -0.21 50.81
C GLU A 380 -39.05 -1.75 50.69
N ASN A 381 -39.71 -2.29 49.67
CA ASN A 381 -39.70 -3.74 49.40
C ASN A 381 -38.54 -4.18 48.49
N GLY A 382 -38.07 -3.32 47.59
CA GLY A 382 -37.06 -3.64 46.58
C GLY A 382 -37.52 -4.62 45.47
N PRO A 383 -36.85 -4.63 44.30
CA PRO A 383 -37.11 -5.59 43.22
C PRO A 383 -36.90 -7.05 43.65
N GLN A 384 -37.88 -7.88 43.30
CA GLN A 384 -37.91 -9.34 43.52
C GLN A 384 -37.43 -10.10 42.28
N PHE A 385 -36.64 -11.15 42.48
CA PHE A 385 -36.09 -12.03 41.45
C PHE A 385 -36.36 -13.49 41.81
N THR A 386 -36.73 -14.30 40.82
CA THR A 386 -36.89 -15.75 40.97
C THR A 386 -35.61 -16.44 40.51
N SER A 387 -35.04 -17.30 41.36
CA SER A 387 -33.87 -18.10 41.01
C SER A 387 -34.22 -19.40 40.28
N THR A 388 -33.31 -19.87 39.43
CA THR A 388 -33.44 -21.19 38.77
C THR A 388 -32.13 -21.97 38.84
N TYR A 389 -32.24 -23.25 39.13
CA TYR A 389 -31.14 -24.22 39.14
C TYR A 389 -31.44 -25.28 38.07
N THR A 390 -30.57 -25.38 37.07
CA THR A 390 -30.63 -26.48 36.11
C THR A 390 -30.17 -27.76 36.78
N LEU A 391 -30.86 -28.88 36.52
CA LEU A 391 -30.50 -30.17 37.12
C LEU A 391 -29.32 -30.80 36.37
N GLY A 392 -28.15 -30.17 36.49
CA GLY A 392 -26.91 -30.61 35.85
C GLY A 392 -26.56 -32.03 36.26
N TRP A 393 -26.42 -32.93 35.27
CA TRP A 393 -26.18 -34.35 35.50
C TRP A 393 -24.83 -34.58 36.21
N ARG A 394 -24.85 -34.77 37.52
CA ARG A 394 -23.70 -35.25 38.29
C ARG A 394 -23.45 -36.75 38.01
N THR A 395 -22.77 -37.05 36.92
CA THR A 395 -22.40 -38.42 36.55
C THR A 395 -21.30 -38.98 37.45
N SER A 396 -21.69 -39.64 38.54
CA SER A 396 -20.77 -40.51 39.30
C SER A 396 -20.37 -41.73 38.47
N SER A 397 -19.08 -41.90 38.22
CA SER A 397 -18.56 -42.99 37.40
C SER A 397 -18.66 -44.35 38.08
N SER A 398 -19.39 -45.31 37.50
CA SER A 398 -18.94 -46.69 37.21
C SER A 398 -20.07 -47.70 36.99
N LEU A 399 -20.49 -47.90 35.74
CA LEU A 399 -20.40 -49.21 35.07
C LEU A 399 -20.74 -49.07 33.57
N MET A 400 -20.17 -49.95 32.74
CA MET A 400 -20.21 -49.81 31.28
C MET A 400 -21.49 -50.39 30.68
N LEU A 401 -22.00 -49.74 29.63
CA LEU A 401 -22.43 -50.39 28.40
C LEU A 401 -22.14 -49.45 27.20
N ARG A 402 -21.98 -50.02 26.00
CA ARG A 402 -21.39 -49.33 24.83
C ARG A 402 -22.46 -48.56 24.03
N PRO A 403 -22.18 -47.35 23.53
CA PRO A 403 -23.00 -46.73 22.48
C PRO A 403 -22.72 -47.43 21.14
N THR A 404 -23.76 -48.00 20.53
CA THR A 404 -23.78 -48.29 19.09
C THR A 404 -24.10 -47.02 18.30
N ARG A 405 -23.51 -46.90 17.10
CA ARG A 405 -23.72 -45.77 16.19
C ARG A 405 -24.99 -45.97 15.37
N SER A 406 -25.91 -44.99 15.42
CA SER A 406 -27.06 -44.88 14.53
C SER A 406 -27.40 -43.40 14.34
N GLU A 407 -27.88 -43.05 13.15
CA GLU A 407 -28.09 -41.67 12.69
C GLU A 407 -29.56 -41.22 12.83
N ASP A 408 -29.77 -39.92 12.59
CA ASP A 408 -31.01 -39.24 12.20
C ASP A 408 -32.33 -39.49 12.96
N THR A 409 -32.82 -38.43 13.63
CA THR A 409 -33.84 -37.52 13.06
C THR A 409 -34.34 -36.53 14.12
N MET A 410 -34.65 -35.29 13.72
CA MET A 410 -35.42 -34.35 14.55
C MET A 410 -36.62 -33.85 13.74
N PHE A 411 -37.79 -34.44 14.02
CA PHE A 411 -39.06 -33.93 13.50
C PHE A 411 -39.48 -32.67 14.27
N LEU A 412 -39.87 -31.63 13.54
CA LEU A 412 -40.80 -30.62 14.03
C LEU A 412 -42.22 -31.02 13.59
N ALA A 413 -43.24 -30.69 14.39
CA ALA A 413 -44.62 -31.04 14.15
C ALA A 413 -45.51 -29.79 13.95
N ASP A 414 -46.54 -29.95 13.12
CA ASP A 414 -47.39 -28.89 12.57
C ASP A 414 -48.32 -28.16 13.55
N SER A 415 -48.82 -27.00 13.09
CA SER A 415 -50.11 -26.41 13.49
C SER A 415 -50.69 -25.47 12.41
N SER A 416 -50.90 -26.01 11.21
CA SER A 416 -52.00 -25.79 10.22
C SER A 416 -52.71 -24.42 9.99
N ASP A 417 -53.18 -24.28 8.73
CA ASP A 417 -54.22 -23.40 8.17
C ASP A 417 -53.84 -21.94 7.81
N GLY A 418 -54.02 -21.47 6.54
CA GLY A 418 -54.39 -22.20 5.31
C GLY A 418 -54.74 -21.29 4.10
N VAL A 419 -55.14 -21.93 2.98
CA VAL A 419 -55.83 -21.38 1.76
C VAL A 419 -54.98 -20.72 0.63
N GLU A 420 -54.82 -21.48 -0.48
CA GLU A 420 -54.90 -21.12 -1.94
C GLU A 420 -54.04 -19.96 -2.55
N ASP A 421 -53.53 -20.00 -3.80
CA ASP A 421 -53.68 -20.93 -4.94
C ASP A 421 -52.49 -20.91 -5.97
N THR A 422 -52.50 -21.84 -6.94
CA THR A 422 -51.89 -21.83 -8.29
C THR A 422 -50.36 -22.00 -8.51
N MET A 423 -49.96 -23.27 -8.65
CA MET A 423 -49.44 -23.91 -9.89
C MET A 423 -48.13 -23.47 -10.64
N LEU A 424 -47.18 -24.44 -10.69
CA LEU A 424 -46.58 -25.12 -11.88
C LEU A 424 -45.55 -24.38 -12.79
N LEU A 425 -44.49 -24.98 -13.38
CA LEU A 425 -43.85 -26.34 -13.42
C LEU A 425 -42.29 -26.12 -13.46
N ALA A 426 -41.40 -26.98 -12.95
CA ALA A 426 -40.81 -28.22 -13.53
C ALA A 426 -40.24 -28.07 -14.97
N ASP A 427 -39.20 -28.77 -15.45
CA ASP A 427 -38.40 -29.92 -14.95
C ASP A 427 -36.97 -29.85 -15.61
N SER A 428 -35.93 -30.68 -15.41
CA SER A 428 -35.82 -32.09 -14.96
C SER A 428 -34.48 -32.43 -14.27
N SER A 429 -33.85 -33.59 -14.53
CA SER A 429 -32.90 -34.30 -13.64
C SER A 429 -32.06 -35.42 -14.33
N HIS A 430 -31.29 -36.23 -13.57
CA HIS A 430 -30.49 -37.44 -13.93
C HIS A 430 -29.05 -37.21 -14.48
N ASP A 431 -28.01 -38.04 -14.21
CA ASP A 431 -27.80 -39.05 -13.15
C ASP A 431 -26.29 -39.48 -12.99
N TYR A 432 -26.05 -40.42 -12.06
CA TYR A 432 -24.84 -41.26 -11.75
C TYR A 432 -23.86 -41.59 -12.92
N SER A 433 -22.59 -41.99 -12.69
CA SER A 433 -22.10 -42.86 -11.61
C SER A 433 -20.59 -42.77 -11.27
N LEU A 434 -20.20 -43.46 -10.19
CA LEU A 434 -18.81 -43.74 -9.80
C LEU A 434 -18.23 -44.96 -10.54
N GLY A 435 -16.95 -44.89 -10.88
CA GLY A 435 -16.11 -46.04 -11.27
C GLY A 435 -14.77 -45.96 -10.56
N LEU A 436 -14.36 -47.03 -9.88
CA LEU A 436 -13.17 -47.07 -9.02
C LEU A 436 -12.51 -48.45 -9.16
N ASP A 437 -11.22 -48.49 -9.48
CA ASP A 437 -10.39 -49.69 -9.33
C ASP A 437 -8.90 -49.35 -9.14
N VAL A 438 -8.10 -50.29 -8.61
CA VAL A 438 -6.94 -49.95 -7.75
C VAL A 438 -5.63 -50.65 -8.10
N ALA A 439 -4.53 -49.88 -8.23
CA ALA A 439 -3.14 -50.21 -7.82
C ALA A 439 -2.16 -49.06 -8.16
N GLY A 440 -1.07 -48.77 -7.42
CA GLY A 440 -0.68 -49.27 -6.10
C GLY A 440 0.82 -49.08 -5.76
N GLY A 441 1.12 -48.38 -4.67
CA GLY A 441 2.36 -48.51 -3.88
C GLY A 441 3.58 -47.64 -4.22
N PHE A 442 3.93 -46.72 -3.31
CA PHE A 442 5.25 -46.67 -2.64
C PHE A 442 5.13 -45.88 -1.31
N LEU A 443 5.99 -46.15 -0.32
CA LEU A 443 5.80 -45.63 1.04
C LEU A 443 7.10 -45.51 1.86
N GLU A 444 7.48 -44.29 2.24
CA GLU A 444 8.38 -43.95 3.35
C GLU A 444 7.78 -42.71 4.06
N THR A 445 7.19 -42.85 5.25
CA THR A 445 7.85 -42.96 6.58
C THR A 445 8.60 -41.68 6.99
N VAL A 446 7.85 -40.72 7.55
CA VAL A 446 8.40 -39.54 8.23
C VAL A 446 8.37 -39.76 9.74
N GLN A 447 9.52 -39.62 10.41
CA GLN A 447 9.59 -39.54 11.87
C GLN A 447 9.81 -38.09 12.31
N ALA A 448 8.88 -37.56 13.12
CA ALA A 448 9.06 -36.26 13.75
C ALA A 448 10.00 -36.38 14.96
N SER A 449 10.86 -35.38 15.17
CA SER A 449 11.63 -35.19 16.41
C SER A 449 11.45 -33.77 16.91
N THR A 450 10.85 -33.63 18.09
CA THR A 450 10.72 -32.36 18.79
C THR A 450 11.98 -32.09 19.62
N THR A 451 12.48 -30.86 19.57
CA THR A 451 13.56 -30.39 20.47
C THR A 451 13.18 -29.08 21.14
N LEU A 452 13.60 -28.94 22.40
CA LEU A 452 13.13 -27.93 23.34
C LEU A 452 14.11 -26.75 23.41
N ALA A 453 13.63 -25.51 23.25
CA ALA A 453 14.40 -24.30 23.54
C ALA A 453 13.96 -23.72 24.90
N ARG A 454 14.89 -23.58 25.84
CA ARG A 454 14.68 -22.93 27.14
C ARG A 454 15.50 -21.64 27.21
N ALA A 455 14.90 -20.57 27.73
CA ALA A 455 15.62 -19.33 28.01
C ALA A 455 16.49 -19.46 29.28
N GLN A 456 17.64 -18.78 29.29
CA GLN A 456 18.41 -18.45 30.50
C GLN A 456 19.39 -17.29 30.23
N THR A 457 19.88 -16.64 31.28
CA THR A 457 20.52 -15.30 31.22
C THR A 457 21.69 -15.20 32.21
N LEU A 458 22.58 -14.21 31.98
CA LEU A 458 23.49 -13.53 32.94
C LEU A 458 24.89 -14.12 33.26
N MET A 459 25.82 -13.20 33.59
CA MET A 459 27.26 -13.34 33.94
C MET A 459 28.16 -13.73 32.73
N GLY A 460 29.38 -13.22 32.49
CA GLY A 460 30.47 -12.60 33.29
C GLY A 460 31.73 -13.48 33.15
N VAL A 461 32.97 -13.05 32.85
CA VAL A 461 33.75 -11.84 33.19
C VAL A 461 34.98 -11.61 32.26
N SER A 462 35.41 -10.35 32.16
CA SER A 462 36.78 -9.75 32.22
C SER A 462 38.05 -10.26 31.50
N ASP A 463 38.68 -9.32 30.79
CA ASP A 463 40.11 -8.93 30.71
C ASP A 463 41.28 -9.95 30.66
N LEU A 464 42.22 -9.69 29.75
CA LEU A 464 43.67 -9.79 30.06
C LEU A 464 44.55 -8.91 29.13
N HIS A 465 45.23 -7.92 29.72
CA HIS A 465 46.31 -7.13 29.11
C HIS A 465 47.67 -7.75 29.44
N MET A 466 48.65 -7.74 28.53
CA MET A 466 50.09 -7.89 28.83
C MET A 466 50.94 -7.11 27.81
N ALA A 467 52.15 -6.70 28.19
CA ALA A 467 52.96 -5.75 27.43
C ALA A 467 54.49 -5.94 27.57
N SER A 468 55.22 -5.49 26.54
CA SER A 468 56.57 -4.90 26.58
C SER A 468 57.73 -5.55 27.36
N GLU A 469 58.75 -6.02 26.64
CA GLU A 469 60.19 -5.74 26.89
C GLU A 469 60.95 -5.98 25.56
N PHE A 470 61.79 -5.12 24.96
CA PHE A 470 62.96 -4.28 25.32
C PHE A 470 64.34 -4.95 25.15
N LEU A 471 65.18 -4.44 24.24
CA LEU A 471 66.60 -4.03 24.40
C LEU A 471 67.32 -3.73 23.05
N GLU A 472 68.18 -2.69 23.06
CA GLU A 472 69.39 -2.40 22.23
C GLU A 472 69.35 -2.55 20.68
N GLY A 473 69.87 -1.65 19.82
CA GLY A 473 70.68 -0.42 20.00
C GLY A 473 72.16 -0.63 19.66
N GLU A 474 72.83 0.12 18.78
CA GLU A 474 72.42 1.20 17.84
C GLU A 474 73.54 1.39 16.76
N LEU A 475 73.24 1.94 15.57
CA LEU A 475 74.19 2.78 14.80
C LEU A 475 73.56 3.56 13.61
N LEU A 476 73.80 4.87 13.64
CA LEU A 476 73.46 5.97 12.70
C LEU A 476 74.25 5.87 11.36
N THR A 477 73.98 6.51 10.21
CA THR A 477 73.00 7.48 9.61
C THR A 477 73.35 7.62 8.09
N PRO A 478 72.88 8.60 7.28
CA PRO A 478 71.53 9.15 7.00
C PRO A 478 71.12 8.87 5.51
N GLY A 479 69.97 9.24 4.93
CA GLY A 479 68.78 9.98 5.36
C GLY A 479 67.84 10.26 4.16
N SER A 480 66.76 11.04 4.37
CA SER A 480 65.93 11.69 3.32
C SER A 480 65.19 10.82 2.27
N ARG A 481 64.26 9.95 2.70
CA ARG A 481 63.01 9.61 1.97
C ARG A 481 61.87 9.28 2.98
N LYS A 482 61.24 10.31 3.57
CA LYS A 482 60.08 10.17 4.48
C LYS A 482 59.01 11.28 4.31
N HIS A 483 58.86 11.79 3.09
CA HIS A 483 57.74 12.65 2.66
C HIS A 483 57.31 12.22 1.27
N GLU A 484 56.33 11.32 1.17
CA GLU A 484 55.55 10.99 -0.05
C GLU A 484 54.49 9.91 0.25
N ILE A 485 54.80 8.92 1.09
CA ILE A 485 53.94 7.73 1.33
C ILE A 485 52.91 7.93 2.47
N LEU A 486 52.26 9.09 2.53
CA LEU A 486 51.15 9.38 3.47
C LEU A 486 50.05 10.29 2.86
N GLN A 487 49.84 10.21 1.53
CA GLN A 487 48.75 10.93 0.83
C GLN A 487 47.97 10.05 -0.17
N ALA A 488 48.13 8.73 -0.11
CA ALA A 488 47.59 7.78 -1.10
C ALA A 488 46.33 7.00 -0.65
N GLU A 489 45.85 7.21 0.58
CA GLU A 489 44.63 6.58 1.11
C GLU A 489 43.61 7.65 1.53
N ARG A 490 43.19 8.47 0.55
CA ARG A 490 41.90 9.15 0.62
C ARG A 490 40.93 8.41 -0.27
N GLU A 491 39.87 7.88 0.32
CA GLU A 491 38.67 7.51 -0.43
C GLU A 491 38.26 8.70 -1.32
N PRO A 492 37.91 8.47 -2.60
CA PRO A 492 37.54 9.54 -3.49
C PRO A 492 36.21 10.14 -3.03
N LYS A 493 36.27 11.27 -2.32
CA LYS A 493 35.09 12.08 -2.02
C LYS A 493 34.51 12.59 -3.33
N ILE A 494 33.48 11.91 -3.80
CA ILE A 494 32.69 12.27 -4.97
C ILE A 494 32.20 13.70 -4.78
N THR A 495 32.58 14.59 -5.69
CA THR A 495 32.05 15.96 -5.70
C THR A 495 30.67 15.93 -6.33
N THR A 496 29.68 16.52 -5.66
CA THR A 496 28.27 16.55 -6.10
C THR A 496 28.04 17.24 -7.45
N LYS A 497 29.08 17.86 -8.03
CA LYS A 497 29.10 18.43 -9.38
C LYS A 497 29.28 17.41 -10.50
N ASP A 498 29.76 16.21 -10.19
CA ASP A 498 30.08 15.17 -11.18
C ASP A 498 28.88 14.23 -11.44
N LEU A 499 27.84 14.33 -10.61
CA LEU A 499 26.60 13.57 -10.73
C LEU A 499 25.70 14.15 -11.82
N LYS A 500 25.29 13.31 -12.77
CA LYS A 500 24.38 13.69 -13.87
C LYS A 500 22.97 13.26 -13.56
N ALA A 501 22.10 14.24 -13.35
CA ALA A 501 20.67 14.04 -13.36
C ALA A 501 20.16 13.81 -14.79
N MET A 502 19.09 13.03 -14.89
CA MET A 502 18.36 12.69 -16.11
C MET A 502 16.92 13.19 -15.99
N GLY A 503 16.27 13.39 -17.13
CA GLY A 503 14.83 13.66 -17.22
C GLY A 503 14.19 12.79 -18.30
N LEU A 504 12.86 12.83 -18.37
CA LEU A 504 12.09 12.03 -19.32
C LEU A 504 11.77 12.82 -20.59
N ALA A 505 11.94 12.16 -21.73
CA ALA A 505 11.71 12.61 -23.09
C ALA A 505 10.68 11.71 -23.79
N ALA A 506 10.10 12.18 -24.89
CA ALA A 506 9.07 11.46 -25.62
C ALA A 506 9.66 10.37 -26.55
N GLY A 507 9.19 9.13 -26.40
CA GLY A 507 9.59 7.97 -27.21
C GLY A 507 8.63 7.66 -28.36
N GLY A 508 8.65 6.40 -28.81
CA GLY A 508 7.70 5.87 -29.78
C GLY A 508 6.25 5.88 -29.28
N LYS A 509 5.29 5.82 -30.20
CA LYS A 509 3.86 5.87 -29.88
C LYS A 509 3.35 4.48 -29.46
N LEU A 510 2.53 4.43 -28.42
CA LEU A 510 1.90 3.22 -27.88
C LEU A 510 0.38 3.38 -27.88
N VAL A 511 -0.35 2.28 -28.09
CA VAL A 511 -1.79 2.21 -27.79
C VAL A 511 -1.94 2.14 -26.27
N GLN A 512 -2.47 3.20 -25.66
CA GLN A 512 -2.81 3.21 -24.24
C GLN A 512 -3.95 4.21 -23.99
N ASP A 513 -5.03 3.72 -23.38
CA ASP A 513 -6.07 4.59 -22.84
C ASP A 513 -5.64 5.16 -21.48
N ILE A 514 -6.07 6.39 -21.23
CA ILE A 514 -6.06 7.05 -19.93
C ILE A 514 -7.52 7.28 -19.55
N TYR A 515 -7.98 6.58 -18.51
CA TYR A 515 -9.42 6.50 -18.21
C TYR A 515 -9.97 7.77 -17.55
N ARG A 516 -11.23 8.11 -17.86
CA ARG A 516 -11.94 9.23 -17.26
C ARG A 516 -12.26 8.96 -15.79
N ASP A 517 -12.18 10.00 -14.97
CA ASP A 517 -12.72 9.93 -13.61
C ASP A 517 -14.26 9.96 -13.63
N HIS A 518 -14.88 9.03 -12.90
CA HIS A 518 -16.33 9.00 -12.64
C HIS A 518 -16.65 9.27 -11.17
N ASN A 519 -15.64 9.49 -10.33
CA ASN A 519 -15.81 9.83 -8.93
C ASN A 519 -16.26 11.29 -8.79
N PRO A 520 -17.19 11.61 -7.89
CA PRO A 520 -17.56 12.99 -7.63
C PRO A 520 -16.38 13.79 -7.07
N ALA A 521 -16.13 15.01 -7.59
CA ALA A 521 -15.04 15.88 -7.16
C ALA A 521 -14.87 16.02 -5.63
N HIS A 522 -15.99 15.98 -4.90
CA HIS A 522 -16.03 16.12 -3.45
C HIS A 522 -15.41 14.96 -2.65
N ILE A 523 -15.10 13.81 -3.27
CA ILE A 523 -14.43 12.70 -2.56
C ILE A 523 -12.92 12.92 -2.39
N TRP A 524 -12.32 13.81 -3.17
CA TRP A 524 -10.88 13.98 -3.25
C TRP A 524 -10.35 14.91 -2.15
N ASN A 525 -9.43 14.39 -1.32
CA ASN A 525 -8.85 15.10 -0.19
C ASN A 525 -7.54 15.79 -0.59
N THR A 526 -7.66 16.96 -1.21
CA THR A 526 -6.53 17.78 -1.68
C THR A 526 -5.66 18.32 -0.54
N GLU A 527 -6.16 18.45 0.68
CA GLU A 527 -5.34 18.82 1.85
C GLU A 527 -4.38 17.70 2.29
N ALA A 528 -4.78 16.44 2.06
CA ALA A 528 -3.94 15.28 2.26
C ALA A 528 -2.99 14.99 1.08
N ALA A 529 -3.05 15.76 -0.01
CA ALA A 529 -2.21 15.55 -1.19
C ALA A 529 -0.71 15.67 -0.87
N ARG A 530 0.12 14.76 -1.38
CA ARG A 530 1.58 14.77 -1.17
C ARG A 530 2.31 14.55 -2.49
N ILE A 531 3.38 15.30 -2.70
CA ILE A 531 4.26 15.15 -3.87
C ILE A 531 5.43 14.23 -3.49
N VAL A 532 5.69 13.21 -4.31
CA VAL A 532 6.90 12.39 -4.24
C VAL A 532 7.80 12.73 -5.42
N HIS A 533 9.06 13.03 -5.13
CA HIS A 533 10.10 13.22 -6.14
C HIS A 533 10.79 11.88 -6.41
N VAL A 534 10.88 11.52 -7.69
CA VAL A 534 11.58 10.33 -8.20
C VAL A 534 12.70 10.83 -9.11
N HIS A 535 13.89 10.98 -8.53
CA HIS A 535 15.08 11.48 -9.23
C HIS A 535 15.67 10.37 -10.10
N ILE A 536 16.13 10.72 -11.31
CA ILE A 536 16.76 9.76 -12.21
C ILE A 536 18.23 10.16 -12.37
N LEU A 537 19.14 9.23 -12.09
CA LEU A 537 20.58 9.41 -12.23
C LEU A 537 21.12 8.57 -13.39
N ASP A 538 22.18 9.05 -14.05
CA ASP A 538 22.95 8.18 -14.95
C ASP A 538 23.60 7.02 -14.15
N PRO A 539 23.81 5.84 -14.74
CA PRO A 539 24.23 4.65 -13.99
C PRO A 539 25.59 4.81 -13.30
N ALA A 540 26.53 5.56 -13.89
CA ALA A 540 27.83 5.83 -13.24
C ALA A 540 27.68 6.78 -12.04
N SER A 541 26.75 7.74 -12.14
CA SER A 541 26.40 8.63 -11.02
C SER A 541 25.70 7.85 -9.89
N CYS A 542 24.81 6.91 -10.23
CA CYS A 542 24.15 6.05 -9.26
C CYS A 542 25.15 5.11 -8.55
N GLU A 543 26.00 4.41 -9.31
CA GLU A 543 27.06 3.52 -8.77
C GLU A 543 28.03 4.28 -7.85
N ALA A 544 28.37 5.53 -8.19
CA ALA A 544 29.19 6.38 -7.34
C ALA A 544 28.52 6.65 -5.97
N VAL A 545 27.22 6.95 -5.95
CA VAL A 545 26.47 7.21 -4.71
C VAL A 545 26.26 5.94 -3.89
N THR A 546 25.80 4.85 -4.51
CA THR A 546 25.33 3.64 -3.80
C THR A 546 26.41 2.59 -3.59
N HIS A 547 27.44 2.58 -4.44
CA HIS A 547 28.40 1.47 -4.61
C HIS A 547 27.75 0.14 -5.05
N VAL A 548 26.53 0.21 -5.60
CA VAL A 548 25.82 -0.91 -6.23
C VAL A 548 25.87 -0.71 -7.74
N VAL A 549 26.44 -1.68 -8.46
CA VAL A 549 26.50 -1.69 -9.92
C VAL A 549 25.07 -1.81 -10.49
N PRO A 550 24.58 -0.84 -11.29
CA PRO A 550 23.24 -0.91 -11.85
C PRO A 550 23.07 -2.06 -12.86
N PRO A 551 21.84 -2.55 -13.09
CA PRO A 551 21.56 -3.54 -14.13
C PRO A 551 22.07 -3.07 -15.51
N PRO A 552 22.60 -3.96 -16.38
CA PRO A 552 23.08 -3.59 -17.71
C PRO A 552 21.95 -3.02 -18.59
N PRO A 553 22.27 -2.28 -19.68
CA PRO A 553 21.26 -1.72 -20.59
C PRO A 553 20.25 -2.78 -21.08
N PRO A 554 18.99 -2.40 -21.35
CA PRO A 554 17.99 -3.35 -21.81
C PRO A 554 18.36 -3.91 -23.19
N ILE A 555 17.83 -5.09 -23.52
CA ILE A 555 17.90 -5.62 -24.87
C ILE A 555 17.10 -4.74 -25.85
N ASP A 556 17.45 -4.81 -27.13
CA ASP A 556 16.82 -4.03 -28.18
C ASP A 556 15.49 -4.66 -28.65
N ALA A 557 14.66 -3.89 -29.38
CA ALA A 557 13.37 -4.36 -29.87
C ALA A 557 13.44 -5.65 -30.70
N MET A 558 14.52 -5.87 -31.47
CA MET A 558 14.73 -7.11 -32.21
C MET A 558 15.10 -8.27 -31.28
N GLY A 559 16.10 -8.09 -30.40
CA GLY A 559 16.47 -9.11 -29.41
C GLY A 559 15.31 -9.52 -28.50
N TYR A 560 14.49 -8.56 -28.06
CA TYR A 560 13.28 -8.84 -27.28
C TYR A 560 12.31 -9.77 -28.03
N ILE A 561 12.09 -9.51 -29.33
CA ILE A 561 11.20 -10.33 -30.17
C ILE A 561 11.80 -11.72 -30.44
N GLU A 562 13.11 -11.80 -30.67
CA GLU A 562 13.82 -13.06 -30.93
C GLU A 562 13.93 -13.95 -29.68
N GLU A 563 14.05 -13.36 -28.49
CA GLU A 563 14.01 -14.04 -27.19
C GLU A 563 12.57 -14.40 -26.75
N GLY A 564 11.55 -14.12 -27.59
CA GLY A 564 10.15 -14.53 -27.38
C GLY A 564 9.30 -13.56 -26.54
N GLY A 565 9.72 -12.30 -26.44
CA GLY A 565 9.11 -11.25 -25.64
C GLY A 565 7.63 -11.00 -25.92
N ALA A 566 6.91 -10.65 -24.86
CA ALA A 566 5.46 -10.51 -24.86
C ALA A 566 5.03 -9.07 -25.15
N PHE A 567 4.09 -8.91 -26.08
CA PHE A 567 3.34 -7.67 -26.26
C PHE A 567 1.92 -7.85 -25.75
N PHE A 568 1.28 -6.74 -25.36
CA PHE A 568 -0.04 -6.73 -24.75
C PHE A 568 -0.98 -5.79 -25.48
N VAL A 569 -2.22 -6.25 -25.63
CA VAL A 569 -3.39 -5.45 -26.04
C VAL A 569 -4.36 -5.48 -24.88
N VAL A 570 -4.91 -4.31 -24.56
CA VAL A 570 -5.96 -4.13 -23.57
C VAL A 570 -7.22 -3.71 -24.32
N GLU A 571 -8.38 -4.04 -23.77
CA GLU A 571 -9.66 -3.69 -24.38
C GLU A 571 -9.85 -2.16 -24.32
N GLU A 572 -9.65 -1.50 -25.46
CA GLU A 572 -9.86 -0.05 -25.61
C GLU A 572 -11.28 0.33 -25.16
N GLN A 573 -11.39 1.47 -24.49
CA GLN A 573 -12.65 2.06 -24.07
C GLN A 573 -12.75 3.50 -24.62
N PRO A 574 -13.00 3.69 -25.93
CA PRO A 574 -12.99 5.02 -26.56
C PRO A 574 -14.01 6.00 -25.98
N GLU A 575 -15.10 5.50 -25.40
CA GLU A 575 -16.11 6.32 -24.71
C GLU A 575 -15.68 6.74 -23.29
N ASN A 576 -14.67 6.06 -22.72
CA ASN A 576 -14.21 6.20 -21.33
C ASN A 576 -12.78 6.76 -21.20
N ARG A 577 -12.22 7.39 -22.23
CA ARG A 577 -10.85 7.93 -22.20
C ARG A 577 -10.78 9.44 -22.35
N VAL A 578 -9.79 10.06 -21.73
CA VAL A 578 -9.51 11.50 -21.89
C VAL A 578 -9.02 11.81 -23.31
N GLU A 579 -9.05 13.09 -23.67
CA GLU A 579 -8.40 13.58 -24.88
C GLU A 579 -6.89 13.77 -24.65
N GLY A 580 -6.12 13.98 -25.72
CA GLY A 580 -4.68 14.27 -25.61
C GLY A 580 -4.39 15.64 -24.98
N GLY A 581 -3.31 15.73 -24.23
CA GLY A 581 -2.80 16.97 -23.66
C GLY A 581 -2.02 17.84 -24.68
N ASP A 582 -1.61 19.02 -24.24
CA ASP A 582 -0.80 19.95 -25.02
C ASP A 582 0.64 19.42 -25.21
N PHE A 583 0.82 18.58 -26.23
CA PHE A 583 2.12 18.00 -26.61
C PHE A 583 2.48 18.17 -28.09
N ASP A 584 1.71 18.95 -28.86
CA ASP A 584 1.96 19.24 -30.30
C ASP A 584 3.37 19.80 -30.56
N ASN A 585 3.96 20.46 -29.56
CA ASN A 585 5.31 21.04 -29.63
C ASN A 585 6.43 20.15 -29.04
N VAL A 586 6.15 18.89 -28.71
CA VAL A 586 7.13 17.94 -28.14
C VAL A 586 7.56 16.93 -29.20
N GLU A 587 8.76 17.17 -29.75
CA GLU A 587 9.46 16.22 -30.61
C GLU A 587 9.92 15.00 -29.81
N SER A 588 9.93 13.85 -30.46
CA SER A 588 10.43 12.59 -29.90
C SER A 588 11.95 12.47 -30.03
N VAL A 589 12.56 11.57 -29.25
CA VAL A 589 14.03 11.44 -29.17
C VAL A 589 14.68 11.19 -30.55
N SER A 590 14.02 10.45 -31.46
CA SER A 590 14.57 10.22 -32.80
C SER A 590 14.44 11.46 -33.70
N ALA A 591 13.35 12.23 -33.57
CA ALA A 591 13.20 13.52 -34.25
C ALA A 591 14.26 14.54 -33.80
N VAL A 592 14.53 14.65 -32.49
CA VAL A 592 15.59 15.53 -31.97
C VAL A 592 16.99 15.04 -32.37
N ASP A 593 17.25 13.73 -32.36
CA ASP A 593 18.51 13.15 -32.85
C ASP A 593 18.74 13.45 -34.36
N LYS A 594 17.67 13.41 -35.16
CA LYS A 594 17.69 13.81 -36.57
C LYS A 594 17.95 15.31 -36.75
N GLY A 595 17.39 16.16 -35.90
CA GLY A 595 17.61 17.62 -35.93
C GLY A 595 19.04 18.02 -35.56
N LYS A 596 19.66 17.32 -34.59
CA LYS A 596 21.06 17.55 -34.19
C LYS A 596 22.10 16.94 -35.14
N GLY A 597 21.72 15.87 -35.83
CA GLY A 597 22.59 15.12 -36.73
C GLY A 597 23.52 14.14 -36.00
N VAL A 598 23.80 13.02 -36.65
CA VAL A 598 24.60 11.92 -36.11
C VAL A 598 26.07 12.04 -36.57
N ARG A 599 27.02 11.88 -35.65
CA ARG A 599 28.46 11.88 -35.92
C ARG A 599 28.91 10.54 -36.53
N THR A 600 29.89 10.56 -37.43
CA THR A 600 30.60 9.36 -37.91
C THR A 600 31.88 9.05 -37.11
N GLU A 601 32.45 10.06 -36.44
CA GLU A 601 33.71 9.96 -35.71
C GLU A 601 33.49 9.61 -34.22
N PRO A 602 34.26 8.65 -33.66
CA PRO A 602 34.06 8.19 -32.28
C PRO A 602 34.58 9.21 -31.25
N SER A 603 33.65 10.01 -30.71
CA SER A 603 33.88 10.89 -29.56
C SER A 603 32.75 10.72 -28.56
N LEU A 604 33.06 10.59 -27.26
CA LEU A 604 32.03 10.34 -26.25
C LEU A 604 31.35 11.64 -25.82
N ASP A 605 30.33 12.03 -26.57
CA ASP A 605 29.46 13.17 -26.30
C ASP A 605 28.00 12.68 -26.09
N PRO A 606 27.48 12.64 -24.85
CA PRO A 606 26.10 12.24 -24.57
C PRO A 606 25.05 13.11 -25.28
N ASN A 607 25.41 14.34 -25.68
CA ASN A 607 24.49 15.30 -26.31
C ASN A 607 24.49 15.23 -27.84
N GLN A 608 25.41 14.47 -28.45
CA GLN A 608 25.51 14.32 -29.90
C GLN A 608 25.62 12.84 -30.32
N PRO A 609 24.55 12.24 -30.88
CA PRO A 609 24.52 10.81 -31.21
C PRO A 609 25.64 10.43 -32.20
N THR A 610 26.23 9.25 -32.02
CA THR A 610 27.32 8.75 -32.88
C THR A 610 26.91 7.43 -33.56
N GLN A 611 27.16 7.33 -34.86
CA GLN A 611 26.82 6.19 -35.70
C GLN A 611 27.79 5.02 -35.46
N CYS A 612 27.24 3.82 -35.21
CA CYS A 612 28.01 2.59 -35.20
C CYS A 612 28.42 2.18 -36.62
N LYS A 613 29.57 1.52 -36.76
CA LYS A 613 30.17 1.09 -38.04
C LYS A 613 29.33 0.12 -38.89
N CYS A 614 28.23 -0.41 -38.36
CA CYS A 614 27.22 -1.13 -39.16
C CYS A 614 26.40 -0.21 -40.08
N GLY A 615 26.41 1.11 -39.84
CA GLY A 615 25.64 2.08 -40.61
C GLY A 615 24.12 2.04 -40.37
N ILE A 616 23.66 1.30 -39.35
CA ILE A 616 22.23 1.07 -39.03
C ILE A 616 21.88 1.55 -37.61
N ARG A 617 22.84 1.52 -36.67
CA ARG A 617 22.61 1.81 -35.24
C ARG A 617 23.43 2.98 -34.71
N LEU A 618 22.98 3.56 -33.61
CA LEU A 618 23.80 4.41 -32.76
C LEU A 618 24.76 3.56 -31.91
N CYS A 619 25.85 4.16 -31.47
CA CYS A 619 26.72 3.58 -30.46
C CYS A 619 26.08 3.68 -29.06
N ASP A 620 26.18 2.57 -28.31
CA ASP A 620 25.63 2.40 -26.96
C ASP A 620 26.68 1.83 -25.96
N CYS A 621 27.84 1.37 -26.48
CA CYS A 621 28.91 0.70 -25.74
C CYS A 621 30.31 1.24 -26.10
N VAL A 622 31.21 1.27 -25.11
CA VAL A 622 32.63 1.64 -25.21
C VAL A 622 33.53 0.42 -24.94
N VAL A 623 34.49 0.19 -25.83
CA VAL A 623 35.49 -0.90 -25.73
C VAL A 623 36.75 -0.41 -25.03
N ARG A 624 36.99 -0.85 -23.80
CA ARG A 624 38.19 -0.50 -23.01
C ARG A 624 39.39 -1.40 -23.36
N PRO A 625 40.64 -0.89 -23.32
CA PRO A 625 41.07 0.45 -22.88
C PRO A 625 41.23 1.47 -24.03
N CYS A 626 40.74 1.15 -25.23
CA CYS A 626 40.98 1.95 -26.44
C CYS A 626 39.88 2.97 -26.77
N ASP A 627 38.85 3.04 -25.94
CA ASP A 627 37.72 3.99 -25.95
C ASP A 627 36.94 4.13 -27.28
N HIS A 628 37.08 3.14 -28.17
CA HIS A 628 36.28 3.05 -29.39
C HIS A 628 34.85 2.63 -29.08
N GLN A 629 33.91 3.27 -29.74
CA GLN A 629 32.48 3.05 -29.57
C GLN A 629 31.89 2.11 -30.63
N PHE A 630 30.87 1.34 -30.22
CA PHE A 630 30.09 0.44 -31.06
C PHE A 630 28.65 0.34 -30.54
N CYS A 631 27.76 -0.31 -31.28
CA CYS A 631 26.46 -0.77 -30.78
C CYS A 631 26.57 -2.19 -30.19
N ASN A 632 25.66 -2.54 -29.29
CA ASN A 632 25.71 -3.77 -28.50
C ASN A 632 25.64 -5.04 -29.37
N VAL A 633 24.85 -5.02 -30.44
CA VAL A 633 24.71 -6.13 -31.39
C VAL A 633 26.03 -6.39 -32.13
N CYS A 634 26.69 -5.36 -32.68
CA CYS A 634 27.99 -5.54 -33.33
C CYS A 634 29.12 -5.90 -32.36
N VAL A 635 28.91 -5.75 -31.06
CA VAL A 635 29.79 -6.31 -30.03
C VAL A 635 29.48 -7.80 -29.80
N ARG A 636 28.20 -8.18 -29.59
CA ARG A 636 27.75 -9.58 -29.43
C ARG A 636 28.06 -10.45 -30.66
N GLU A 637 28.02 -9.89 -31.87
CA GLU A 637 28.39 -10.59 -33.12
C GLU A 637 29.88 -11.01 -33.18
N ILE A 638 30.77 -10.29 -32.48
CA ILE A 638 32.22 -10.49 -32.56
C ILE A 638 32.76 -11.15 -31.28
N ASP A 639 32.13 -10.92 -30.13
CA ASP A 639 32.30 -11.69 -28.89
C ASP A 639 30.93 -11.89 -28.21
N PRO A 640 30.26 -13.04 -28.42
CA PRO A 640 28.97 -13.34 -27.83
C PRO A 640 28.95 -13.35 -26.28
N SER A 641 30.11 -13.49 -25.64
CA SER A 641 30.24 -13.54 -24.18
C SER A 641 30.41 -12.16 -23.53
N SER A 642 30.74 -11.14 -24.32
CA SER A 642 31.20 -9.82 -23.84
C SER A 642 30.15 -8.96 -23.12
N ILE A 643 28.85 -9.27 -23.27
CA ILE A 643 27.74 -8.50 -22.65
C ILE A 643 26.93 -9.34 -21.66
N THR A 644 27.01 -10.67 -21.69
CA THR A 644 26.22 -11.56 -20.84
C THR A 644 26.81 -11.69 -19.42
N GLY A 645 26.76 -10.60 -18.66
CA GLY A 645 26.95 -10.57 -17.20
C GLY A 645 25.78 -11.21 -16.43
N ALA A 646 25.34 -12.40 -16.85
CA ALA A 646 24.32 -13.16 -16.12
C ALA A 646 24.93 -13.74 -14.84
N PHE A 647 24.21 -13.66 -13.71
CA PHE A 647 24.70 -14.07 -12.39
C PHE A 647 24.86 -15.60 -12.20
N THR A 648 24.86 -16.39 -13.27
CA THR A 648 25.12 -17.84 -13.24
C THR A 648 26.62 -18.11 -13.13
N SER A 649 27.06 -18.59 -11.97
CA SER A 649 28.46 -18.84 -11.62
C SER A 649 29.07 -20.06 -12.35
N VAL A 650 29.32 -19.93 -13.65
CA VAL A 650 30.03 -20.92 -14.47
C VAL A 650 31.14 -20.21 -15.24
N GLU A 651 32.40 -20.57 -14.97
CA GLU A 651 33.55 -19.96 -15.65
C GLU A 651 33.57 -20.30 -17.15
N PRO A 652 33.65 -19.31 -18.07
CA PRO A 652 33.76 -19.58 -19.50
C PRO A 652 35.06 -20.32 -19.84
N GLN A 653 34.94 -21.50 -20.46
CA GLN A 653 36.10 -22.27 -20.89
C GLN A 653 36.74 -21.61 -22.13
N SER A 654 38.08 -21.49 -22.10
CA SER A 654 38.93 -20.84 -23.12
C SER A 654 38.59 -19.38 -23.47
N ARG A 655 39.30 -18.44 -22.84
CA ARG A 655 39.40 -17.04 -23.30
C ARG A 655 40.29 -16.93 -24.54
N ASP A 656 39.71 -17.02 -25.73
CA ASP A 656 40.29 -16.33 -26.88
C ASP A 656 40.24 -14.83 -26.62
N LYS A 657 41.35 -14.12 -26.85
CA LYS A 657 41.42 -12.67 -26.60
C LYS A 657 40.72 -11.94 -27.74
N TRP A 658 39.55 -11.37 -27.47
CA TRP A 658 38.93 -10.44 -28.40
C TRP A 658 39.76 -9.15 -28.55
N PHE A 659 39.76 -8.60 -29.75
CA PHE A 659 40.51 -7.40 -30.14
C PHE A 659 39.57 -6.37 -30.74
N CYS A 660 39.70 -5.10 -30.32
CA CYS A 660 38.87 -3.99 -30.80
C CYS A 660 38.83 -3.96 -32.34
N PRO A 661 37.64 -4.00 -32.98
CA PRO A 661 37.51 -4.00 -34.43
C PRO A 661 38.22 -2.85 -35.13
N THR A 662 38.33 -1.68 -34.48
CA THR A 662 38.97 -0.48 -35.03
C THR A 662 40.50 -0.52 -34.94
N CYS A 663 41.07 -0.54 -33.73
CA CYS A 663 42.51 -0.34 -33.52
C CYS A 663 43.31 -1.63 -33.25
N LYS A 664 42.63 -2.79 -33.19
CA LYS A 664 43.21 -4.11 -32.87
C LYS A 664 43.93 -4.20 -31.51
N THR A 665 43.66 -3.27 -30.59
CA THR A 665 44.04 -3.41 -29.17
C THR A 665 43.23 -4.54 -28.53
N ALA A 666 43.84 -5.36 -27.69
CA ALA A 666 43.11 -6.38 -26.92
C ALA A 666 42.10 -5.73 -25.99
N VAL A 667 40.88 -6.28 -25.91
CA VAL A 667 39.80 -5.73 -25.09
C VAL A 667 39.92 -6.22 -23.66
N SER A 668 39.70 -5.33 -22.69
CA SER A 668 39.61 -5.68 -21.27
C SER A 668 38.17 -5.81 -20.76
N TYR A 669 37.27 -4.95 -21.23
CA TYR A 669 35.86 -4.88 -20.84
C TYR A 669 35.05 -4.02 -21.83
N VAL A 670 33.73 -4.21 -21.88
CA VAL A 670 32.78 -3.38 -22.63
C VAL A 670 31.87 -2.66 -21.63
N ALA A 671 31.95 -1.34 -21.58
CA ALA A 671 31.05 -0.53 -20.77
C ALA A 671 29.87 -0.05 -21.64
N GLY A 672 28.64 -0.37 -21.25
CA GLY A 672 27.46 0.34 -21.76
C GLY A 672 27.48 1.81 -21.35
N PHE A 673 26.75 2.65 -22.07
CA PHE A 673 26.46 4.04 -21.68
C PHE A 673 25.07 4.52 -22.13
N SER A 674 24.42 3.84 -23.08
CA SER A 674 23.01 4.02 -23.39
C SER A 674 22.30 2.68 -23.58
N ALA A 675 20.96 2.71 -23.63
CA ALA A 675 20.19 1.65 -24.24
C ALA A 675 20.41 1.62 -25.77
N PRO A 676 20.17 0.48 -26.44
CA PRO A 676 20.36 0.36 -27.88
C PRO A 676 19.36 1.19 -28.67
N MET A 677 19.77 1.71 -29.83
CA MET A 677 18.91 2.46 -30.75
C MET A 677 19.38 2.29 -32.20
N ASN A 678 18.45 2.30 -33.16
CA ASN A 678 18.78 2.44 -34.57
C ASN A 678 19.16 3.91 -34.88
N LEU A 679 19.53 4.21 -36.13
CA LEU A 679 19.72 5.58 -36.59
C LEU A 679 18.37 6.27 -36.79
N PRO A 680 18.29 7.61 -36.66
CA PRO A 680 17.05 8.34 -36.83
C PRO A 680 16.38 8.12 -38.19
N GLY A 681 15.19 7.52 -38.18
CA GLY A 681 14.44 7.13 -39.37
C GLY A 681 14.65 5.68 -39.84
N GLU A 682 15.64 4.96 -39.30
CA GLU A 682 15.86 3.52 -39.50
C GLU A 682 15.25 2.68 -38.35
N ASP A 683 14.54 3.31 -37.40
CA ASP A 683 13.96 2.68 -36.22
C ASP A 683 12.94 1.55 -36.52
N SER A 684 12.38 1.48 -37.74
CA SER A 684 11.26 0.59 -38.03
C SER A 684 11.53 -0.91 -37.81
N VAL A 685 10.82 -1.49 -36.83
CA VAL A 685 10.61 -2.96 -36.75
C VAL A 685 9.67 -3.38 -37.89
N LYS A 686 9.82 -4.64 -38.35
CA LYS A 686 9.05 -5.26 -39.43
C LYS A 686 8.76 -6.74 -39.16
N VAL A 687 8.37 -7.09 -37.93
CA VAL A 687 8.22 -8.48 -37.45
C VAL A 687 6.78 -8.78 -37.04
N ARG A 688 6.35 -10.04 -37.19
CA ARG A 688 5.06 -10.52 -36.69
C ARG A 688 5.23 -11.07 -35.29
N VAL A 689 4.73 -10.34 -34.29
CA VAL A 689 4.83 -10.72 -32.87
C VAL A 689 3.53 -11.37 -32.37
N PRO A 690 3.59 -12.25 -31.36
CA PRO A 690 2.42 -12.59 -30.57
C PRO A 690 2.03 -11.38 -29.72
N VAL A 691 0.73 -11.11 -29.62
CA VAL A 691 0.17 -10.06 -28.76
C VAL A 691 -0.90 -10.67 -27.88
N ASN A 692 -0.73 -10.58 -26.58
CA ASN A 692 -1.64 -11.14 -25.58
C ASN A 692 -2.76 -10.13 -25.32
N VAL A 693 -4.00 -10.52 -25.60
CA VAL A 693 -5.19 -9.72 -25.27
C VAL A 693 -5.54 -9.98 -23.81
N LEU A 694 -5.63 -8.92 -23.03
CA LEU A 694 -5.94 -8.95 -21.60
C LEU A 694 -7.37 -8.47 -21.34
N GLU A 695 -8.03 -9.10 -20.37
CA GLU A 695 -9.19 -8.51 -19.71
C GLU A 695 -8.76 -7.92 -18.36
N VAL A 696 -9.03 -6.62 -18.20
CA VAL A 696 -8.85 -5.89 -16.94
C VAL A 696 -10.15 -6.01 -16.15
N LYS A 697 -10.19 -6.96 -15.21
CA LYS A 697 -11.25 -7.10 -14.19
C LYS A 697 -10.62 -7.59 -12.88
N ASP A 698 -10.67 -6.72 -11.87
CA ASP A 698 -10.41 -7.00 -10.45
C ASP A 698 -9.13 -7.81 -10.14
N GLY A 699 -7.97 -7.28 -10.53
CA GLY A 699 -6.68 -7.65 -9.93
C GLY A 699 -6.11 -9.02 -10.32
N ARG A 700 -6.66 -9.67 -11.36
CA ARG A 700 -5.97 -10.78 -12.05
C ARG A 700 -6.11 -10.61 -13.54
N VAL A 701 -5.00 -10.26 -14.19
CA VAL A 701 -4.85 -10.17 -15.65
C VAL A 701 -5.35 -11.46 -16.31
N ALA A 702 -6.58 -11.42 -16.82
CA ALA A 702 -7.22 -12.57 -17.42
C ALA A 702 -6.88 -12.62 -18.91
N PHE A 703 -6.05 -13.59 -19.28
CA PHE A 703 -5.65 -13.83 -20.66
C PHE A 703 -6.86 -14.22 -21.52
N LYS A 704 -7.30 -13.33 -22.42
CA LYS A 704 -8.40 -13.57 -23.37
C LYS A 704 -7.94 -14.38 -24.58
N SER A 705 -6.85 -13.99 -25.24
CA SER A 705 -6.33 -14.68 -26.44
C SER A 705 -4.93 -14.20 -26.87
N ILE A 706 -4.24 -14.95 -27.74
CA ILE A 706 -3.10 -14.45 -28.53
C ILE A 706 -3.61 -14.01 -29.90
N GLN A 707 -3.33 -12.77 -30.26
CA GLN A 707 -3.40 -12.26 -31.63
C GLN A 707 -1.99 -12.17 -32.25
N ARG A 708 -1.90 -11.87 -33.56
CA ARG A 708 -0.63 -11.68 -34.27
C ARG A 708 -0.61 -10.36 -35.02
N SER A 709 0.03 -9.37 -34.43
CA SER A 709 0.23 -8.04 -35.02
C SER A 709 1.53 -7.96 -35.80
N ARG A 710 1.64 -6.97 -36.68
CA ARG A 710 2.94 -6.49 -37.17
C ARG A 710 3.37 -5.31 -36.29
N LEU A 711 4.59 -5.38 -35.78
CA LEU A 711 5.37 -4.19 -35.43
C LEU A 711 6.23 -3.86 -36.65
#